data_AF-A0A9E3MAC8-F1
#
_entry.id   AF-A0A9E3MAC8-F1
#
_cell.length_a   1.000
_cell.length_b   1.000
_cell.length_c   1.000
_cell.angle_alpha   90.00
_cell.angle_beta   90.00
_cell.angle_gamma   90.00
#
_symmetry.space_group_name_H-M   'P 1'
#
loop_
_entity.id
_entity.type
_entity.pdbx_description
1 polymer ?
#
loop_
_entity_poly.entity_id
_entity_poly.type
_entity_poly.pdbx_seq_one_letter_code
_entity_poly.pdbx_strand_id
1 'polypeptide(L)'
;MLDSEGNIRPVWQSFVAALERMSEHDLHERFARADRYLRDAGVFYRAYGATGSSERAWPFSHIPVLIDEKEWNVLAAGLVQRANLLEAVVADVYSDNKLVEQGFLPPALVASNPEFLRPLAGIKPAGGHYLHFCSFEIGRGPDGNWWVLSDRTQAPSGAGFALENRVATTRAFSDVYGESHVHRLAPFFGAFREALQAQKQNRDDRIAVLSPGPANETYFEHAYIARYLGIMLLEGEDLTVVNGRVMVRTVAGLKPISVLWRRLDAAFADPLELNQNSHIGTPGMVQALRNGSVTFVNALGSGIIETRAFLAFMPTICRHLLGEDLALPSIATWWCGQKSERAHVARNIDRMVIGPAYSRLPFFDDNGRSVLGSRVSGLSRHSTAEWLETEGSNLVGQEVVTLSTTPALVDGKLTPRPMSLRVYAARTRDGWQIMPGGFARIGSGDDVTAIAMQSGGSAADVWIVSDKPVDRTSLLPAEESFARNMPGSLPSRAADNLYWLGRYIERSEGALRILRAWHARFAESADPDQPLLAYVTRSLSDIDVDMTHGVPESLLRNIDSAVYSASNIRDRFSPDGWLALNDLAKTARRFHDAVGHGDDAAHAMTVLLRKLAGFAGLVHENMYRFTGWRFLTIGRLLERGLHMTRLLGHMTADQAPDGALDMALEIGDNVMTHRRRYNVSTARLTVTDLLALDPLNPRSILYQLNEIRTEVEQLPNAFVNGQMSPLYRETMRLHSMLAVMTPETMTAEIYSGLERDLEKLSDLLARTYLG
;
A
#
# COMPACT_ATOMS: atom_id res chain seq x y z
N MET A 1 -3.43 21.27 26.01
CA MET A 1 -4.48 22.30 25.99
C MET A 1 -4.35 23.25 27.17
N LEU A 2 -4.39 22.75 28.42
CA LEU A 2 -4.20 23.57 29.60
C LEU A 2 -2.71 23.69 29.97
N ASP A 3 -2.33 24.76 30.65
CA ASP A 3 -1.04 24.88 31.34
C ASP A 3 -1.11 24.35 32.78
N SER A 4 -0.01 24.45 33.53
CA SER A 4 0.08 23.99 34.92
C SER A 4 -0.82 24.76 35.89
N GLU A 5 -1.29 25.95 35.51
CA GLU A 5 -2.20 26.79 36.29
C GLU A 5 -3.67 26.54 35.93
N GLY A 6 -3.93 25.68 34.93
CA GLY A 6 -5.27 25.35 34.45
C GLY A 6 -5.81 26.33 33.41
N ASN A 7 -5.00 27.27 32.91
CA ASN A 7 -5.42 28.22 31.88
C ASN A 7 -5.31 27.58 30.49
N ILE A 8 -6.20 27.97 29.56
CA ILE A 8 -6.11 27.53 28.16
C ILE A 8 -4.90 28.20 27.51
N ARG A 9 -3.96 27.39 27.01
CA ARG A 9 -2.78 27.86 26.30
C ARG A 9 -3.18 28.73 25.10
N PRO A 10 -2.48 29.84 24.81
CA PRO A 10 -2.85 30.77 23.74
C PRO A 10 -3.15 30.11 22.39
N VAL A 11 -2.31 29.16 21.97
CA VAL A 11 -2.47 28.43 20.70
C VAL A 11 -3.78 27.65 20.59
N TRP A 12 -4.41 27.28 21.72
CA TRP A 12 -5.68 26.55 21.77
C TRP A 12 -6.91 27.45 21.85
N GLN A 13 -6.77 28.74 22.19
CA GLN A 13 -7.91 29.61 22.51
C GLN A 13 -8.89 29.77 21.34
N SER A 14 -8.38 30.07 20.14
CA SER A 14 -9.22 30.24 18.94
C SER A 14 -9.95 28.95 18.57
N PHE A 15 -9.27 27.80 18.70
CA PHE A 15 -9.86 26.50 18.38
C PHE A 15 -10.95 26.11 19.39
N VAL A 16 -10.70 26.31 20.69
CA VAL A 16 -11.70 26.06 21.74
C VAL A 16 -12.90 26.99 21.58
N ALA A 17 -12.70 28.28 21.33
CA ALA A 17 -13.78 29.23 21.09
C ALA A 17 -14.61 28.87 19.84
N ALA A 18 -13.99 28.28 18.82
CA ALA A 18 -14.71 27.78 17.64
C ALA A 18 -15.55 26.54 17.99
N LEU A 19 -15.00 25.59 18.75
CA LEU A 19 -15.74 24.40 19.20
C LEU A 19 -16.94 24.75 20.08
N GLU A 20 -16.79 25.71 21.01
CA GLU A 20 -17.88 26.15 21.90
C GLU A 20 -19.06 26.77 21.15
N ARG A 21 -18.85 27.28 19.94
CA ARG A 21 -19.91 27.85 19.08
C ARG A 21 -20.64 26.79 18.26
N MET A 22 -20.14 25.56 18.19
CA MET A 22 -20.72 24.49 17.39
C MET A 22 -21.75 23.70 18.20
N SER A 23 -22.89 23.36 17.59
CA SER A 23 -23.82 22.41 18.20
C SER A 23 -23.27 20.98 18.13
N GLU A 24 -23.80 20.07 18.96
CA GLU A 24 -23.47 18.64 18.88
C GLU A 24 -23.76 18.05 17.49
N HIS A 25 -24.84 18.51 16.84
CA HIS A 25 -25.18 18.11 15.49
C HIS A 25 -24.14 18.59 14.46
N ASP A 26 -23.67 19.83 14.58
CA ASP A 26 -22.64 20.36 13.67
C ASP A 26 -21.32 19.59 13.80
N LEU A 27 -20.92 19.25 15.03
CA LEU A 27 -19.74 18.44 15.29
C LEU A 27 -19.89 17.04 14.71
N HIS A 28 -21.04 16.40 14.90
CA HIS A 28 -21.34 15.08 14.33
C HIS A 28 -21.22 15.09 12.80
N GLU A 29 -21.82 16.06 12.12
CA GLU A 29 -21.75 16.16 10.65
C GLU A 29 -20.32 16.39 10.13
N ARG A 30 -19.52 17.21 10.84
CA ARG A 30 -18.12 17.45 10.51
C ARG A 30 -17.26 16.20 10.68
N PHE A 31 -17.46 15.45 11.76
CA PHE A 31 -16.74 14.20 12.02
C PHE A 31 -17.15 13.11 11.04
N ALA A 32 -18.45 12.97 10.77
CA ALA A 32 -18.95 12.04 9.77
C ALA A 32 -18.37 12.34 8.37
N ARG A 33 -18.13 13.62 8.04
CA ARG A 33 -17.46 14.02 6.79
C ARG A 33 -16.00 13.60 6.74
N ALA A 34 -15.25 13.75 7.83
CA ALA A 34 -13.87 13.29 7.93
C ALA A 34 -13.77 11.76 7.82
N ASP A 35 -14.65 11.04 8.52
CA ASP A 35 -14.66 9.57 8.50
C ASP A 35 -15.07 9.04 7.13
N ARG A 36 -16.05 9.67 6.47
CA ARG A 36 -16.41 9.36 5.08
C ARG A 36 -15.20 9.55 4.17
N TYR A 37 -14.50 10.68 4.27
CA TYR A 37 -13.31 10.92 3.46
C TYR A 37 -12.24 9.84 3.65
N LEU A 38 -11.89 9.48 4.89
CA LEU A 38 -10.87 8.46 5.15
C LEU A 38 -11.29 7.09 4.60
N ARG A 39 -12.58 6.72 4.72
CA ARG A 39 -13.12 5.51 4.10
C ARG A 39 -13.06 5.53 2.57
N ASP A 40 -13.43 6.66 1.96
CA ASP A 40 -13.48 6.81 0.50
C ASP A 40 -12.07 6.86 -0.11
N ALA A 41 -11.12 7.50 0.57
CA ALA A 41 -9.69 7.44 0.25
C ALA A 41 -9.09 6.04 0.49
N GLY A 42 -9.82 5.18 1.20
CA GLY A 42 -9.45 3.82 1.55
C GLY A 42 -8.29 3.75 2.55
N VAL A 43 -8.20 4.73 3.45
CA VAL A 43 -7.20 4.74 4.54
C VAL A 43 -7.56 3.62 5.52
N PHE A 44 -6.70 2.62 5.62
CA PHE A 44 -6.84 1.52 6.58
C PHE A 44 -5.50 1.14 7.17
N TYR A 45 -5.54 0.35 8.23
CA TYR A 45 -4.39 -0.37 8.75
C TYR A 45 -4.72 -1.85 8.90
N ARG A 46 -3.73 -2.72 8.73
CA ARG A 46 -3.91 -4.16 9.03
C ARG A 46 -3.49 -4.42 10.46
N ALA A 47 -4.38 -5.05 11.22
CA ALA A 47 -4.06 -5.57 12.55
C ALA A 47 -3.80 -7.08 12.43
N TYR A 48 -2.64 -7.54 12.91
CA TYR A 48 -2.33 -8.96 13.06
C TYR A 48 -2.68 -9.38 14.48
N GLY A 49 -3.76 -10.16 14.63
CA GLY A 49 -4.19 -10.73 15.90
C GLY A 49 -4.02 -12.25 15.93
N ALA A 50 -4.25 -12.85 17.10
CA ALA A 50 -4.21 -14.31 17.29
C ALA A 50 -5.21 -15.08 16.39
N THR A 51 -6.24 -14.41 15.87
CA THR A 51 -7.28 -14.96 15.00
C THR A 51 -7.08 -14.64 13.49
N GLY A 52 -5.92 -14.10 13.10
CA GLY A 52 -5.57 -13.77 11.72
C GLY A 52 -5.42 -12.26 11.46
N SER A 53 -5.20 -11.90 10.19
CA SER A 53 -5.10 -10.50 9.75
C SER A 53 -6.47 -9.94 9.41
N SER A 54 -6.83 -8.79 9.98
CA SER A 54 -8.04 -8.04 9.60
C SER A 54 -7.69 -6.61 9.20
N GLU A 55 -8.29 -6.13 8.10
CA GLU A 55 -8.25 -4.71 7.73
C GLU A 55 -9.23 -3.95 8.64
N ARG A 56 -8.74 -2.92 9.31
CA ARG A 56 -9.53 -2.07 10.20
C ARG A 56 -9.51 -0.63 9.70
N ALA A 57 -10.61 0.07 9.92
CA ALA A 57 -10.70 1.50 9.68
C ALA A 57 -9.63 2.22 10.50
N TRP A 58 -8.97 3.21 9.90
CA TRP A 58 -7.97 4.02 10.59
C TRP A 58 -8.58 4.68 11.85
N PRO A 59 -8.00 4.48 13.05
CA PRO A 59 -8.60 4.96 14.30
C PRO A 59 -8.31 6.46 14.46
N PHE A 60 -9.05 7.29 13.73
CA PHE A 60 -8.86 8.72 13.66
C PHE A 60 -9.44 9.43 14.90
N SER A 61 -8.62 10.26 15.56
CA SER A 61 -9.10 11.22 16.55
C SER A 61 -9.43 12.52 15.84
N HIS A 62 -10.69 12.94 15.92
CA HIS A 62 -11.17 14.13 15.22
C HIS A 62 -10.55 15.43 15.75
N ILE A 63 -10.17 15.47 17.03
CA ILE A 63 -9.55 16.66 17.64
C ILE A 63 -8.04 16.66 17.33
N PRO A 64 -7.51 17.67 16.60
CA PRO A 64 -6.08 17.79 16.31
C PRO A 64 -5.29 18.24 17.54
N VAL A 65 -4.00 17.97 17.56
CA VAL A 65 -3.06 18.49 18.56
C VAL A 65 -2.46 19.80 18.06
N LEU A 66 -2.68 20.90 18.77
CA LEU A 66 -2.13 22.22 18.42
C LEU A 66 -0.84 22.51 19.18
N ILE A 67 0.20 22.91 18.45
CA ILE A 67 1.52 23.31 18.95
C ILE A 67 1.88 24.69 18.38
N ASP A 68 2.40 25.56 19.24
CA ASP A 68 2.87 26.90 18.86
C ASP A 68 4.14 26.83 18.01
N GLU A 69 4.23 27.65 16.96
CA GLU A 69 5.39 27.70 16.06
C GLU A 69 6.72 27.96 16.79
N LYS A 70 6.74 28.77 17.84
CA LYS A 70 7.98 29.07 18.59
C LYS A 70 8.44 27.84 19.36
N GLU A 71 7.51 27.13 19.98
CA GLU A 71 7.79 25.85 20.65
C GLU A 71 8.29 24.82 19.62
N TRP A 72 7.64 24.77 18.45
CA TRP A 72 8.02 23.88 17.37
C TRP A 72 9.42 24.15 16.82
N ASN A 73 9.82 25.41 16.67
CA ASN A 73 11.13 25.77 16.14
C ASN A 73 12.28 25.28 17.04
N VAL A 74 12.10 25.34 18.36
CA VAL A 74 13.07 24.78 19.32
C VAL A 74 13.16 23.26 19.19
N LEU A 75 12.01 22.60 19.13
CA LEU A 75 11.94 21.15 18.92
C LEU A 75 12.62 20.77 17.58
N ALA A 76 12.30 21.47 16.50
CA ALA A 76 12.84 21.20 15.17
C ALA A 76 14.36 21.33 15.15
N ALA A 77 14.94 22.36 15.78
CA ALA A 77 16.38 22.53 15.89
C ALA A 77 17.06 21.36 16.63
N GLY A 78 16.48 20.92 17.75
CA GLY A 78 16.99 19.77 18.49
C GLY A 78 16.89 18.45 17.72
N LEU A 79 15.81 18.26 16.96
CA LEU A 79 15.67 17.08 16.09
C LEU A 79 16.64 17.08 14.90
N VAL A 80 17.00 18.26 14.38
CA VAL A 80 18.06 18.40 13.36
C VAL A 80 19.42 18.00 13.93
N GLN A 81 19.79 18.48 15.12
CA GLN A 81 21.01 18.05 15.82
C GLN A 81 21.02 16.53 15.98
N ARG A 82 19.91 15.96 16.47
CA ARG A 82 19.78 14.53 16.66
C ARG A 82 19.92 13.74 15.36
N ALA A 83 19.34 14.19 14.27
CA ALA A 83 19.49 13.56 12.96
C ALA A 83 20.95 13.56 12.47
N ASN A 84 21.68 14.66 12.69
CA ASN A 84 23.11 14.75 12.40
C ASN A 84 23.95 13.81 13.28
N LEU A 85 23.62 13.72 14.57
CA LEU A 85 24.27 12.79 15.49
C LEU A 85 24.09 11.33 15.03
N LEU A 86 22.85 10.95 14.72
CA LEU A 86 22.52 9.61 14.27
C LEU A 86 23.23 9.25 12.95
N GLU A 87 23.33 10.20 12.01
CA GLU A 87 24.13 10.04 10.78
C GLU A 87 25.60 9.75 11.10
N ALA A 88 26.20 10.54 12.00
CA ALA A 88 27.60 10.36 12.37
C ALA A 88 27.86 9.01 13.06
N VAL A 89 26.94 8.57 13.92
CA VAL A 89 27.04 7.27 14.61
C VAL A 89 26.95 6.10 13.64
N VAL A 90 25.96 6.09 12.74
CA VAL A 90 25.84 4.98 11.77
C VAL A 90 27.01 4.97 10.79
N ALA A 91 27.51 6.15 10.40
CA ALA A 91 28.70 6.26 9.55
C ALA A 91 29.92 5.68 10.25
N ASP A 92 30.16 5.99 11.53
CA ASP A 92 31.28 5.44 12.30
C ASP A 92 31.18 3.92 12.42
N VAL A 93 30.02 3.40 12.82
CA VAL A 93 29.77 1.96 13.02
C VAL A 93 30.07 1.11 11.78
N TYR A 94 29.76 1.62 10.58
CA TYR A 94 30.02 0.91 9.31
C TYR A 94 31.35 1.30 8.65
N SER A 95 32.14 2.21 9.22
CA SER A 95 33.46 2.62 8.69
C SER A 95 34.60 2.29 9.65
N ASP A 96 35.24 3.29 10.24
CA ASP A 96 36.44 3.15 11.07
C ASP A 96 36.13 2.59 12.47
N ASN A 97 34.87 2.64 12.91
CA ASN A 97 34.40 2.16 14.21
C ASN A 97 35.13 2.77 15.42
N LYS A 98 35.41 4.09 15.35
CA LYS A 98 36.17 4.84 16.36
C LYS A 98 35.43 4.95 17.69
N LEU A 99 34.10 4.98 17.66
CA LEU A 99 33.30 5.02 18.89
C LEU A 99 33.53 3.76 19.74
N VAL A 100 33.70 2.60 19.11
CA VAL A 100 34.03 1.36 19.80
C VAL A 100 35.52 1.34 20.20
N GLU A 101 36.41 1.72 19.28
CA GLU A 101 37.87 1.78 19.53
C GLU A 101 38.21 2.66 20.76
N GLN A 102 37.55 3.80 20.89
CA GLN A 102 37.77 4.79 21.95
C GLN A 102 36.93 4.53 23.21
N GLY A 103 36.09 3.48 23.22
CA GLY A 103 35.31 3.07 24.39
C GLY A 103 34.03 3.87 24.65
N PHE A 104 33.56 4.67 23.69
CA PHE A 104 32.25 5.34 23.76
C PHE A 104 31.08 4.39 23.54
N LEU A 105 31.29 3.32 22.77
CA LEU A 105 30.34 2.23 22.55
C LEU A 105 30.94 0.87 22.95
N PRO A 106 30.23 0.06 23.75
CA PRO A 106 30.67 -1.30 24.07
C PRO A 106 30.71 -2.19 22.81
N PRO A 107 31.82 -2.92 22.54
CA PRO A 107 31.92 -3.80 21.37
C PRO A 107 30.79 -4.84 21.29
N ALA A 108 30.41 -5.41 22.43
CA ALA A 108 29.35 -6.42 22.52
C ALA A 108 27.97 -5.88 22.08
N LEU A 109 27.71 -4.58 22.30
CA LEU A 109 26.44 -3.93 21.95
C LEU A 109 26.27 -3.78 20.42
N VAL A 110 27.38 -3.65 19.68
CA VAL A 110 27.37 -3.60 18.21
C VAL A 110 27.45 -5.01 17.63
N ALA A 111 28.44 -5.81 18.04
CA ALA A 111 28.73 -7.11 17.44
C ALA A 111 27.64 -8.17 17.63
N SER A 112 26.87 -8.07 18.73
CA SER A 112 25.75 -8.96 19.04
C SER A 112 24.39 -8.44 18.54
N ASN A 113 24.37 -7.24 17.95
CA ASN A 113 23.14 -6.63 17.50
C ASN A 113 22.64 -7.32 16.23
N PRO A 114 21.40 -7.83 16.20
CA PRO A 114 20.85 -8.46 15.00
C PRO A 114 20.70 -7.50 13.81
N GLU A 115 20.65 -6.18 14.06
CA GLU A 115 20.58 -5.15 13.02
C GLU A 115 21.97 -4.74 12.49
N PHE A 116 23.06 -5.26 13.08
CA PHE A 116 24.41 -5.06 12.54
C PHE A 116 24.66 -6.01 11.36
N LEU A 117 24.60 -5.46 10.15
CA LEU A 117 24.80 -6.25 8.94
C LEU A 117 26.28 -6.27 8.56
N ARG A 118 27.01 -7.26 9.07
CA ARG A 118 28.45 -7.45 8.81
C ARG A 118 28.87 -7.33 7.34
N PRO A 119 28.11 -7.86 6.34
CA PRO A 119 28.47 -7.72 4.93
C PRO A 119 28.54 -6.28 4.39
N LEU A 120 27.99 -5.32 5.15
CA LEU A 120 27.96 -3.90 4.80
C LEU A 120 29.13 -3.08 5.38
N ALA A 121 29.95 -3.67 6.26
CA ALA A 121 31.11 -2.99 6.83
C ALA A 121 32.07 -2.51 5.72
N GLY A 122 32.47 -1.24 5.79
CA GLY A 122 33.33 -0.58 4.81
C GLY A 122 32.63 -0.07 3.54
N ILE A 123 31.33 -0.38 3.34
CA ILE A 123 30.58 0.13 2.19
C ILE A 123 30.14 1.57 2.46
N LYS A 124 30.57 2.48 1.58
CA LYS A 124 30.15 3.90 1.60
C LYS A 124 28.92 4.10 0.70
N PRO A 125 27.85 4.76 1.17
CA PRO A 125 26.67 5.05 0.35
C PRO A 125 27.03 5.91 -0.87
N ALA A 126 26.51 5.56 -2.05
CA ALA A 126 26.73 6.32 -3.28
C ALA A 126 26.24 7.77 -3.18
N GLY A 127 25.12 8.00 -2.46
CA GLY A 127 24.56 9.33 -2.18
C GLY A 127 25.28 10.10 -1.08
N GLY A 128 26.39 9.60 -0.54
CA GLY A 128 27.23 10.27 0.46
C GLY A 128 26.68 10.27 1.90
N HIS A 129 25.46 9.77 2.11
CA HIS A 129 24.81 9.73 3.42
C HIS A 129 24.16 8.37 3.68
N TYR A 130 24.08 7.98 4.95
CA TYR A 130 23.37 6.78 5.38
C TYR A 130 21.89 7.06 5.63
N LEU A 131 21.56 8.23 6.17
CA LEU A 131 20.21 8.63 6.55
C LEU A 131 19.70 9.74 5.63
N HIS A 132 18.48 9.55 5.14
CA HIS A 132 17.77 10.48 4.27
C HIS A 132 16.35 10.80 4.75
N PHE A 133 15.72 9.86 5.47
CA PHE A 133 14.37 10.02 5.98
C PHE A 133 14.24 9.31 7.34
N CYS A 134 14.05 10.08 8.41
CA CYS A 134 13.96 9.56 9.78
C CYS A 134 12.61 9.92 10.40
N SER A 135 12.22 9.22 11.46
CA SER A 135 11.14 9.68 12.33
C SER A 135 11.51 9.57 13.80
N PHE A 136 11.02 10.49 14.60
CA PHE A 136 11.27 10.58 16.02
C PHE A 136 9.96 10.46 16.78
N GLU A 137 9.90 9.52 17.72
CA GLU A 137 8.82 9.47 18.71
C GLU A 137 9.20 10.38 19.86
N ILE A 138 8.39 11.39 20.11
CA ILE A 138 8.61 12.35 21.19
C ILE A 138 7.41 12.39 22.13
N GLY A 139 7.71 12.67 23.39
CA GLY A 139 6.72 12.83 24.44
C GLY A 139 6.99 14.11 25.20
N ARG A 140 5.93 14.78 25.65
CA ARG A 140 6.05 15.91 26.56
C ARG A 140 5.87 15.41 27.99
N GLY A 141 6.78 15.76 28.89
CA GLY A 141 6.69 15.44 30.30
C GLY A 141 5.67 16.33 31.04
N PRO A 142 5.38 16.03 32.32
CA PRO A 142 4.48 16.83 33.15
C PRO A 142 5.04 18.24 33.45
N ASP A 143 6.37 18.36 33.42
CA ASP A 143 7.13 19.60 33.57
C ASP A 143 7.07 20.49 32.31
N GLY A 144 6.44 20.01 31.23
CA GLY A 144 6.32 20.71 29.96
C GLY A 144 7.52 20.53 29.01
N ASN A 145 8.56 19.81 29.42
CA ASN A 145 9.75 19.54 28.60
C ASN A 145 9.49 18.41 27.60
N TRP A 146 10.18 18.46 26.46
CA TRP A 146 10.10 17.43 25.42
C TRP A 146 11.24 16.42 25.53
N TRP A 147 10.91 15.16 25.33
CA TRP A 147 11.82 14.03 25.41
C TRP A 147 11.69 13.15 24.18
N VAL A 148 12.81 12.64 23.68
CA VAL A 148 12.82 11.61 22.65
C VAL A 148 12.62 10.25 23.31
N LEU A 149 11.55 9.55 22.90
CA LEU A 149 11.19 8.23 23.39
C LEU A 149 11.85 7.12 22.56
N SER A 150 11.95 7.31 21.24
CA SER A 150 12.65 6.40 20.34
C SER A 150 12.96 7.03 18.99
N ASP A 151 14.01 6.55 18.35
CA ASP A 151 14.44 6.92 16.99
C ASP A 151 14.03 5.85 15.99
N ARG A 152 13.66 6.26 14.76
CA ARG A 152 13.39 5.36 13.64
C ARG A 152 14.15 5.81 12.40
N THR A 153 15.05 4.96 11.93
CA THR A 153 16.02 5.19 10.86
C THR A 153 16.10 4.04 9.85
N GLN A 154 15.44 2.90 10.12
CA GLN A 154 15.37 1.74 9.25
C GLN A 154 14.46 2.03 8.04
N ALA A 155 13.15 2.02 8.27
CA ALA A 155 12.12 2.25 7.28
C ALA A 155 10.89 2.92 7.94
N PRO A 156 11.03 4.14 8.48
CA PRO A 156 10.00 4.78 9.30
C PRO A 156 8.69 4.99 8.54
N SER A 157 7.57 4.64 9.17
CA SER A 157 6.20 4.75 8.63
C SER A 157 5.35 5.83 9.30
N GLY A 158 4.29 6.20 8.61
CA GLY A 158 3.19 7.08 8.98
C GLY A 158 3.23 8.51 8.45
N ALA A 159 4.21 8.87 7.62
CA ALA A 159 4.24 10.18 6.97
C ALA A 159 3.04 10.34 6.02
N GLY A 160 2.62 9.27 5.35
CA GLY A 160 1.41 9.27 4.53
C GLY A 160 0.14 9.38 5.38
N PHE A 161 0.11 8.74 6.55
CA PHE A 161 -1.01 8.88 7.49
C PHE A 161 -1.10 10.30 8.08
N ALA A 162 0.03 10.97 8.36
CA ALA A 162 0.04 12.36 8.76
C ALA A 162 -0.60 13.28 7.70
N LEU A 163 -0.33 13.02 6.42
CA LEU A 163 -0.94 13.76 5.31
C LEU A 163 -2.46 13.50 5.21
N GLU A 164 -2.88 12.24 5.31
CA GLU A 164 -4.30 11.88 5.27
C GLU A 164 -5.08 12.43 6.48
N ASN A 165 -4.50 12.37 7.68
CA ASN A 165 -5.05 13.01 8.88
C ASN A 165 -5.23 14.52 8.65
N ARG A 166 -4.24 15.18 8.04
CA ARG A 166 -4.34 16.61 7.71
C ARG A 166 -5.48 16.92 6.74
N VAL A 167 -5.70 16.10 5.72
CA VAL A 167 -6.81 16.30 4.79
C VAL A 167 -8.15 16.06 5.49
N ALA A 168 -8.24 15.03 6.32
CA ALA A 168 -9.45 14.70 7.08
C ALA A 168 -9.83 15.83 8.07
N THR A 169 -8.89 16.32 8.88
CA THR A 169 -9.12 17.43 9.81
C THR A 169 -9.45 18.73 9.08
N THR A 170 -8.78 19.02 7.96
CA THR A 170 -9.10 20.20 7.12
C THR A 170 -10.53 20.13 6.58
N ARG A 171 -11.05 18.94 6.24
CA ARG A 171 -12.45 18.77 5.81
C ARG A 171 -13.45 18.91 6.96
N ALA A 172 -13.10 18.47 8.16
CA ALA A 172 -13.92 18.63 9.36
C ALA A 172 -14.02 20.09 9.80
N PHE A 173 -12.90 20.81 9.74
CA PHE A 173 -12.74 22.15 10.31
C PHE A 173 -12.28 23.17 9.26
N SER A 174 -12.88 23.17 8.07
CA SER A 174 -12.40 23.98 6.94
C SER A 174 -12.36 25.49 7.21
N ASP A 175 -13.35 25.99 7.95
CA ASP A 175 -13.45 27.36 8.44
C ASP A 175 -12.37 27.67 9.48
N VAL A 176 -12.27 26.85 10.53
CA VAL A 176 -11.26 27.03 11.58
C VAL A 176 -9.85 26.91 11.02
N TYR A 177 -9.60 25.97 10.12
CA TYR A 177 -8.33 25.77 9.43
C TYR A 177 -7.97 26.95 8.52
N GLY A 178 -8.97 27.55 7.86
CA GLY A 178 -8.77 28.72 7.00
C GLY A 178 -8.38 29.99 7.78
N GLU A 179 -8.90 30.14 8.99
CA GLU A 179 -8.58 31.23 9.92
C GLU A 179 -7.31 30.95 10.76
N SER A 180 -6.95 29.68 10.91
CA SER A 180 -5.74 29.26 11.62
C SER A 180 -4.55 29.31 10.69
N HIS A 181 -3.46 29.97 11.09
CA HIS A 181 -2.23 29.98 10.31
C HIS A 181 -1.43 28.68 10.47
N VAL A 182 -2.05 27.55 10.11
CA VAL A 182 -1.46 26.21 10.23
C VAL A 182 -0.47 25.97 9.09
N HIS A 183 0.77 25.60 9.43
CA HIS A 183 1.79 25.25 8.45
C HIS A 183 1.37 24.07 7.55
N ARG A 184 1.68 24.17 6.25
CA ARG A 184 1.38 23.12 5.27
C ARG A 184 2.44 22.03 5.28
N LEU A 185 2.02 20.79 5.06
CA LEU A 185 2.93 19.63 4.94
C LEU A 185 3.53 19.49 3.53
N ALA A 186 2.87 20.05 2.52
CA ALA A 186 3.27 19.99 1.12
C ALA A 186 4.74 20.37 0.85
N PRO A 187 5.27 21.51 1.37
CA PRO A 187 6.65 21.92 1.13
C PRO A 187 7.70 20.88 1.57
N PHE A 188 7.48 20.21 2.70
CA PHE A 188 8.38 19.15 3.19
C PHE A 188 8.51 17.99 2.18
N PHE A 189 7.38 17.52 1.65
CA PHE A 189 7.37 16.45 0.64
C PHE A 189 7.96 16.91 -0.70
N GLY A 190 7.80 18.19 -1.05
CA GLY A 190 8.36 18.79 -2.25
C GLY A 190 9.88 18.80 -2.21
N ALA A 191 10.43 19.35 -1.12
CA ALA A 191 11.88 19.39 -0.88
C ALA A 191 12.48 17.98 -0.82
N PHE A 192 11.79 17.03 -0.19
CA PHE A 192 12.25 15.64 -0.18
C PHE A 192 12.24 15.00 -1.58
N ARG A 193 11.18 15.22 -2.37
CA ARG A 193 11.13 14.75 -3.77
C ARG A 193 12.27 15.32 -4.61
N GLU A 194 12.56 16.61 -4.47
CA GLU A 194 13.68 17.25 -5.15
C GLU A 194 15.03 16.66 -4.73
N ALA A 195 15.21 16.38 -3.44
CA ALA A 195 16.41 15.72 -2.92
C ALA A 195 16.61 14.32 -3.52
N LEU A 196 15.53 13.53 -3.64
CA LEU A 196 15.59 12.22 -4.31
C LEU A 196 15.95 12.36 -5.80
N GLN A 197 15.39 13.36 -6.50
CA GLN A 197 15.70 13.62 -7.90
C GLN A 197 17.16 14.03 -8.12
N ALA A 198 17.71 14.84 -7.22
CA ALA A 198 19.11 15.27 -7.25
C ALA A 198 20.11 14.11 -7.05
N GLN A 199 19.68 12.98 -6.47
CA GLN A 199 20.53 11.79 -6.26
C GLN A 199 20.63 10.86 -7.48
N LYS A 200 19.91 11.15 -8.57
CA LYS A 200 20.05 10.37 -9.79
C LYS A 200 21.47 10.48 -10.35
N GLN A 201 22.08 9.34 -10.67
CA GLN A 201 23.40 9.29 -11.29
C GLN A 201 23.36 9.68 -12.77
N ASN A 202 22.29 9.29 -13.48
CA ASN A 202 22.07 9.63 -14.87
C ASN A 202 20.65 10.17 -15.09
N ARG A 203 20.46 10.97 -16.14
CA ARG A 203 19.16 11.55 -16.51
C ARG A 203 18.06 10.48 -16.70
N ASP A 204 18.43 9.35 -17.27
CA ASP A 204 17.49 8.25 -17.57
C ASP A 204 17.20 7.35 -16.38
N ASP A 205 18.03 7.40 -15.32
CA ASP A 205 17.81 6.58 -14.14
C ASP A 205 16.48 6.93 -13.48
N ARG A 206 15.89 5.93 -12.84
CA ARG A 206 14.59 6.04 -12.18
C ARG A 206 14.73 6.00 -10.67
N ILE A 207 13.70 6.53 -10.01
CA ILE A 207 13.53 6.55 -8.55
C ILE A 207 12.27 5.74 -8.25
N ALA A 208 12.33 4.93 -7.20
CA ALA A 208 11.20 4.13 -6.79
C ALA A 208 11.10 3.99 -5.26
N VAL A 209 9.89 3.75 -4.79
CA VAL A 209 9.60 3.19 -3.47
C VAL A 209 9.66 1.68 -3.60
N LEU A 210 10.50 1.03 -2.78
CA LEU A 210 10.58 -0.43 -2.70
C LEU A 210 9.72 -0.93 -1.53
N SER A 211 8.66 -1.66 -1.84
CA SER A 211 7.66 -2.17 -0.90
C SER A 211 7.79 -3.68 -0.73
N PRO A 212 7.49 -4.22 0.46
CA PRO A 212 7.33 -5.67 0.67
C PRO A 212 6.01 -6.25 0.11
N GLY A 213 5.14 -5.42 -0.47
CA GLY A 213 3.88 -5.84 -1.10
C GLY A 213 2.62 -5.69 -0.22
N PRO A 214 1.43 -6.04 -0.75
CA PRO A 214 0.12 -5.79 -0.10
C PRO A 214 -0.09 -6.48 1.24
N ALA A 215 0.68 -7.53 1.52
CA ALA A 215 0.63 -8.25 2.78
C ALA A 215 1.27 -7.49 3.95
N ASN A 216 1.77 -6.28 3.77
CA ASN A 216 2.34 -5.44 4.84
C ASN A 216 1.31 -4.46 5.42
N GLU A 217 1.37 -4.25 6.75
CA GLU A 217 0.45 -3.36 7.47
C GLU A 217 0.42 -1.90 6.99
N THR A 218 1.52 -1.43 6.43
CA THR A 218 1.68 -0.04 5.96
C THR A 218 1.69 0.09 4.43
N TYR A 219 1.29 -0.96 3.70
CA TYR A 219 1.26 -0.93 2.23
C TYR A 219 0.42 0.22 1.65
N PHE A 220 -0.71 0.55 2.29
CA PHE A 220 -1.53 1.71 1.92
C PHE A 220 -0.68 2.98 1.84
N GLU A 221 0.13 3.24 2.87
CA GLU A 221 1.02 4.40 2.91
C GLU A 221 2.04 4.36 1.76
N HIS A 222 2.60 3.20 1.45
CA HIS A 222 3.61 3.07 0.39
C HIS A 222 3.02 3.46 -0.97
N ALA A 223 1.86 2.91 -1.31
CA ALA A 223 1.14 3.23 -2.54
C ALA A 223 0.70 4.70 -2.58
N TYR A 224 0.21 5.20 -1.45
CA TYR A 224 -0.22 6.58 -1.32
C TYR A 224 0.91 7.58 -1.56
N ILE A 225 2.05 7.41 -0.89
CA ILE A 225 3.22 8.29 -1.03
C ILE A 225 3.81 8.19 -2.44
N ALA A 226 3.91 6.99 -3.02
CA ALA A 226 4.38 6.82 -4.39
C ALA A 226 3.52 7.61 -5.38
N ARG A 227 2.19 7.54 -5.24
CA ARG A 227 1.23 8.33 -6.02
C ARG A 227 1.36 9.83 -5.76
N TYR A 228 1.46 10.25 -4.50
CA TYR A 228 1.54 11.65 -4.10
C TYR A 228 2.82 12.34 -4.63
N LEU A 229 3.96 11.64 -4.61
CA LEU A 229 5.23 12.16 -5.10
C LEU A 229 5.45 11.93 -6.60
N GLY A 230 4.64 11.07 -7.23
CA GLY A 230 4.76 10.73 -8.65
C GLY A 230 5.98 9.85 -8.97
N ILE A 231 6.34 8.93 -8.07
CA ILE A 231 7.45 7.98 -8.23
C ILE A 231 6.92 6.54 -8.30
N MET A 232 7.71 5.60 -8.83
CA MET A 232 7.25 4.22 -9.01
C MET A 232 7.13 3.49 -7.68
N LEU A 233 6.09 2.67 -7.52
CA LEU A 233 5.99 1.67 -6.46
C LEU A 233 6.46 0.32 -7.04
N LEU A 234 7.52 -0.25 -6.47
CA LEU A 234 8.12 -1.50 -6.92
C LEU A 234 8.19 -2.50 -5.76
N GLU A 235 8.15 -3.78 -6.08
CA GLU A 235 8.42 -4.89 -5.15
C GLU A 235 9.75 -5.56 -5.51
N GLY A 236 10.29 -6.43 -4.65
CA GLY A 236 11.58 -7.10 -4.89
C GLY A 236 11.64 -7.86 -6.22
N GLU A 237 10.52 -8.43 -6.65
CA GLU A 237 10.37 -9.12 -7.93
C GLU A 237 10.18 -8.17 -9.13
N ASP A 238 9.99 -6.87 -8.94
CA ASP A 238 10.04 -5.94 -10.06
C ASP A 238 11.50 -5.63 -10.46
N LEU A 239 12.46 -5.99 -9.60
CA LEU A 239 13.86 -5.61 -9.72
C LEU A 239 14.76 -6.79 -10.06
N THR A 240 15.88 -6.50 -10.71
CA THR A 240 16.97 -7.44 -10.99
C THR A 240 18.29 -6.69 -11.01
N VAL A 241 19.39 -7.35 -10.68
CA VAL A 241 20.72 -6.76 -10.72
C VAL A 241 21.48 -7.31 -11.93
N VAL A 242 21.87 -6.42 -12.84
CA VAL A 242 22.60 -6.78 -14.07
C VAL A 242 23.87 -5.95 -14.15
N ASN A 243 25.02 -6.60 -14.30
CA ASN A 243 26.34 -5.96 -14.31
C ASN A 243 26.55 -5.04 -13.09
N GLY A 244 26.03 -5.47 -11.92
CA GLY A 244 26.11 -4.72 -10.68
C GLY A 244 25.31 -3.41 -10.64
N ARG A 245 24.32 -3.23 -11.53
CA ARG A 245 23.34 -2.14 -11.52
C ARG A 245 21.95 -2.67 -11.23
N VAL A 246 21.19 -1.96 -10.41
CA VAL A 246 19.78 -2.29 -10.17
C VAL A 246 18.95 -1.85 -11.38
N MET A 247 18.14 -2.79 -11.89
CA MET A 247 17.28 -2.60 -13.04
C MET A 247 15.85 -2.95 -12.65
N VAL A 248 14.88 -2.19 -13.14
CA VAL A 248 13.45 -2.56 -13.09
C VAL A 248 13.06 -3.31 -14.36
N ARG A 249 12.31 -4.40 -14.20
CA ARG A 249 11.68 -5.17 -15.28
C ARG A 249 10.44 -4.44 -15.74
N THR A 250 10.42 -4.03 -17.01
CA THR A 250 9.29 -3.31 -17.59
C THR A 250 8.91 -3.95 -18.91
N VAL A 251 7.67 -3.70 -19.34
CA VAL A 251 7.16 -4.15 -20.64
C VAL A 251 7.95 -3.58 -21.84
N ALA A 252 8.81 -2.57 -21.63
CA ALA A 252 9.71 -2.01 -22.63
C ALA A 252 11.18 -2.48 -22.45
N GLY A 253 11.42 -3.49 -21.62
CA GLY A 253 12.75 -3.99 -21.26
C GLY A 253 13.29 -3.43 -19.95
N LEU A 254 14.55 -3.74 -19.65
CA LEU A 254 15.19 -3.33 -18.41
C LEU A 254 15.50 -1.83 -18.40
N LYS A 255 15.19 -1.14 -17.29
CA LYS A 255 15.55 0.27 -17.07
C LYS A 255 16.32 0.44 -15.77
N PRO A 256 17.35 1.30 -15.72
CA PRO A 256 18.15 1.47 -14.52
C PRO A 256 17.41 2.22 -13.40
N ILE A 257 17.66 1.79 -12.17
CA ILE A 257 17.20 2.42 -10.93
C ILE A 257 18.44 2.87 -10.15
N SER A 258 18.50 4.15 -9.81
CA SER A 258 19.64 4.70 -9.04
C SER A 258 19.25 5.12 -7.62
N VAL A 259 17.96 5.25 -7.31
CA VAL A 259 17.49 5.60 -5.96
C VAL A 259 16.29 4.73 -5.57
N LEU A 260 16.40 4.06 -4.43
CA LEU A 260 15.36 3.22 -3.85
C LEU A 260 14.99 3.69 -2.45
N TRP A 261 13.79 4.24 -2.30
CA TRP A 261 13.20 4.48 -1.00
C TRP A 261 12.62 3.18 -0.44
N ARG A 262 13.38 2.51 0.42
CA ARG A 262 12.99 1.21 0.97
C ARG A 262 11.95 1.35 2.06
N ARG A 263 11.01 0.40 2.05
CA ARG A 263 9.96 0.24 3.06
C ARG A 263 9.98 -1.15 3.71
N LEU A 264 11.15 -1.80 3.67
CA LEU A 264 11.41 -3.12 4.27
C LEU A 264 12.70 -3.08 5.07
N ASP A 265 12.82 -3.97 6.06
CA ASP A 265 13.98 -4.10 6.94
C ASP A 265 15.23 -4.53 6.18
N ALA A 266 16.39 -4.00 6.55
CA ALA A 266 17.59 -4.10 5.73
C ALA A 266 18.02 -5.54 5.45
N ALA A 267 17.87 -6.44 6.44
CA ALA A 267 18.20 -7.85 6.31
C ALA A 267 17.44 -8.55 5.17
N PHE A 268 16.24 -8.07 4.81
CA PHE A 268 15.42 -8.66 3.77
C PHE A 268 15.72 -8.14 2.37
N ALA A 269 16.61 -7.15 2.22
CA ALA A 269 16.86 -6.52 0.92
C ALA A 269 17.58 -7.43 -0.09
N ASP A 270 18.45 -8.33 0.38
CA ASP A 270 19.23 -9.22 -0.48
C ASP A 270 19.24 -10.66 0.07
N PRO A 271 18.58 -11.62 -0.61
CA PRO A 271 18.61 -13.00 -0.18
C PRO A 271 19.95 -13.71 -0.39
N LEU A 272 20.86 -13.18 -1.22
CA LEU A 272 22.16 -13.83 -1.45
C LEU A 272 23.17 -13.56 -0.33
N GLU A 273 23.17 -12.35 0.22
CA GLU A 273 24.21 -11.91 1.16
C GLU A 273 23.69 -11.61 2.58
N LEU A 274 22.40 -11.34 2.75
CA LEU A 274 21.83 -10.92 4.04
C LEU A 274 20.94 -11.99 4.65
N ASN A 275 19.79 -12.28 4.04
CA ASN A 275 18.83 -13.27 4.56
C ASN A 275 18.29 -14.17 3.44
N GLN A 276 18.82 -15.38 3.36
CA GLN A 276 18.42 -16.40 2.38
C GLN A 276 16.94 -16.78 2.40
N ASN A 277 16.22 -16.51 3.49
CA ASN A 277 14.77 -16.77 3.60
C ASN A 277 13.94 -15.56 3.14
N SER A 278 14.55 -14.49 2.62
CA SER A 278 13.83 -13.32 2.12
C SER A 278 13.19 -13.61 0.77
N HIS A 279 11.86 -13.41 0.70
CA HIS A 279 11.07 -13.46 -0.54
C HIS A 279 10.69 -12.06 -1.06
N ILE A 280 11.07 -11.00 -0.34
CA ILE A 280 10.68 -9.61 -0.63
C ILE A 280 11.86 -8.75 -1.11
N GLY A 281 13.07 -9.29 -1.05
CA GLY A 281 14.30 -8.67 -1.54
C GLY A 281 14.61 -9.02 -2.98
N THR A 282 15.74 -8.50 -3.48
CA THR A 282 16.24 -8.82 -4.81
C THR A 282 17.68 -9.34 -4.71
N PRO A 283 17.99 -10.50 -5.32
CA PRO A 283 19.35 -11.03 -5.36
C PRO A 283 20.36 -10.01 -5.92
N GLY A 284 21.46 -9.78 -5.20
CA GLY A 284 22.59 -8.96 -5.65
C GLY A 284 22.50 -7.47 -5.32
N MET A 285 21.53 -7.06 -4.51
CA MET A 285 21.38 -5.68 -4.04
C MET A 285 22.61 -5.17 -3.27
N VAL A 286 23.25 -6.02 -2.45
CA VAL A 286 24.47 -5.65 -1.73
C VAL A 286 25.63 -5.46 -2.70
N GLN A 287 25.74 -6.29 -3.74
CA GLN A 287 26.74 -6.09 -4.79
C GLN A 287 26.53 -4.77 -5.55
N ALA A 288 25.27 -4.41 -5.85
CA ALA A 288 24.96 -3.13 -6.49
C ALA A 288 25.34 -1.93 -5.60
N LEU A 289 25.12 -2.05 -4.29
CA LEU A 289 25.60 -1.08 -3.30
C LEU A 289 27.12 -0.94 -3.29
N ARG A 290 27.88 -2.05 -3.28
CA ARG A 290 29.35 -2.03 -3.35
C ARG A 290 29.86 -1.34 -4.62
N ASN A 291 29.17 -1.53 -5.73
CA ASN A 291 29.51 -0.87 -7.00
C ASN A 291 29.09 0.61 -7.04
N GLY A 292 28.41 1.10 -5.99
CA GLY A 292 27.92 2.46 -5.91
C GLY A 292 26.88 2.79 -6.98
N SER A 293 26.13 1.81 -7.49
CA SER A 293 25.18 2.02 -8.60
C SER A 293 23.76 2.38 -8.16
N VAL A 294 23.48 2.27 -6.86
CA VAL A 294 22.18 2.56 -6.24
C VAL A 294 22.36 3.24 -4.89
N THR A 295 21.49 4.21 -4.60
CA THR A 295 21.34 4.84 -3.28
C THR A 295 20.07 4.32 -2.63
N PHE A 296 20.18 3.80 -1.40
CA PHE A 296 19.02 3.41 -0.61
C PHE A 296 18.63 4.53 0.35
N VAL A 297 17.33 4.80 0.44
CA VAL A 297 16.74 5.74 1.39
C VAL A 297 15.93 4.92 2.38
N ASN A 298 16.37 4.70 3.62
CA ASN A 298 17.73 4.91 4.14
C ASN A 298 18.66 3.75 3.76
N ALA A 299 19.97 3.95 3.92
CA ALA A 299 20.99 2.94 3.64
C ALA A 299 20.71 1.63 4.39
N LEU A 300 21.11 0.50 3.80
CA LEU A 300 21.01 -0.79 4.49
C LEU A 300 21.88 -0.77 5.76
N GLY A 301 21.40 -1.40 6.83
CA GLY A 301 22.09 -1.43 8.12
C GLY A 301 21.79 -0.25 9.05
N SER A 302 21.10 0.79 8.58
CA SER A 302 20.68 1.95 9.40
C SER A 302 19.73 1.61 10.55
N GLY A 303 19.15 0.41 10.60
CA GLY A 303 18.31 -0.04 11.72
C GLY A 303 19.07 -0.22 13.04
N ILE A 304 20.40 -0.35 13.01
CA ILE A 304 21.20 -0.55 14.23
C ILE A 304 21.05 0.59 15.23
N ILE A 305 20.95 1.82 14.74
CA ILE A 305 20.81 3.01 15.61
C ILE A 305 19.38 3.20 16.16
N GLU A 306 18.40 2.35 15.77
CA GLU A 306 17.09 2.26 16.45
C GLU A 306 17.18 1.46 17.76
N THR A 307 18.33 0.83 18.04
CA THR A 307 18.53 -0.03 19.20
C THR A 307 18.32 0.73 20.50
N ARG A 308 17.40 0.27 21.33
CA ARG A 308 17.02 0.93 22.59
C ARG A 308 18.21 1.23 23.51
N ALA A 309 19.17 0.31 23.62
CA ALA A 309 20.36 0.52 24.44
C ALA A 309 21.27 1.66 23.97
N PHE A 310 21.24 2.06 22.69
CA PHE A 310 22.03 3.18 22.20
C PHE A 310 21.65 4.50 22.89
N LEU A 311 20.40 4.65 23.35
CA LEU A 311 19.93 5.84 24.06
C LEU A 311 20.78 6.17 25.30
N ALA A 312 21.34 5.15 25.98
CA ALA A 312 22.19 5.32 27.15
C ALA A 312 23.52 6.02 26.83
N PHE A 313 24.00 5.93 25.59
CA PHE A 313 25.31 6.43 25.17
C PHE A 313 25.23 7.75 24.40
N MET A 314 24.05 8.10 23.86
CA MET A 314 23.86 9.29 23.02
C MET A 314 24.35 10.61 23.64
N PRO A 315 24.14 10.91 24.94
CA PRO A 315 24.62 12.17 25.51
C PRO A 315 26.14 12.33 25.43
N THR A 316 26.88 11.24 25.74
CA THR A 316 28.35 11.25 25.72
C THR A 316 28.87 11.27 24.28
N ILE A 317 28.24 10.50 23.39
CA ILE A 317 28.59 10.48 21.96
C ILE A 317 28.35 11.85 21.32
N CYS A 318 27.26 12.55 21.68
CA CYS A 318 26.97 13.89 21.17
C CYS A 318 28.08 14.89 21.51
N ARG A 319 28.52 14.93 22.78
CA ARG A 319 29.65 15.77 23.18
C ARG A 319 30.94 15.42 22.45
N HIS A 320 31.19 14.14 22.21
CA HIS A 320 32.39 13.70 21.52
C HIS A 320 32.39 14.06 20.02
N LEU A 321 31.29 13.79 19.32
CA LEU A 321 31.20 13.96 17.86
C LEU A 321 30.85 15.38 17.43
N LEU A 322 29.97 16.07 18.17
CA LEU A 322 29.45 17.38 17.81
C LEU A 322 30.02 18.52 18.69
N GLY A 323 30.69 18.20 19.80
CA GLY A 323 31.25 19.21 20.70
C GLY A 323 30.20 19.94 21.56
N GLU A 324 28.96 19.43 21.59
CA GLU A 324 27.82 20.05 22.27
C GLU A 324 26.97 19.01 23.01
N ASP A 325 26.20 19.46 23.99
CA ASP A 325 25.22 18.62 24.68
C ASP A 325 23.99 18.35 23.78
N LEU A 326 23.28 17.26 24.07
CA LEU A 326 22.01 16.96 23.41
C LEU A 326 20.99 18.06 23.72
N ALA A 327 20.54 18.75 22.67
CA ALA A 327 19.54 19.79 22.75
C ALA A 327 18.16 19.24 23.15
N LEU A 328 17.84 18.01 22.71
CA LEU A 328 16.66 17.27 23.16
C LEU A 328 17.09 16.01 23.91
N PRO A 329 16.76 15.90 25.21
CA PRO A 329 17.11 14.72 25.98
C PRO A 329 16.30 13.50 25.55
N SER A 330 16.89 12.32 25.68
CA SER A 330 16.18 11.04 25.56
C SER A 330 15.60 10.65 26.92
N ILE A 331 14.61 9.75 26.92
CA ILE A 331 14.22 9.02 28.13
C ILE A 331 15.44 8.42 28.84
N ALA A 332 15.52 8.58 30.17
CA ALA A 332 16.62 8.07 30.97
C ALA A 332 16.71 6.53 30.81
N THR A 333 17.85 6.07 30.30
CA THR A 333 18.06 4.69 29.86
C THR A 333 19.40 4.18 30.37
N TRP A 334 19.40 2.98 30.94
CA TRP A 334 20.58 2.28 31.48
C TRP A 334 20.71 0.92 30.82
N TRP A 335 21.86 0.63 30.22
CA TRP A 335 22.13 -0.69 29.66
C TRP A 335 22.70 -1.63 30.74
N CYS A 336 21.99 -2.73 31.02
CA CYS A 336 22.33 -3.66 32.09
C CYS A 336 23.54 -4.55 31.77
N GLY A 337 24.15 -4.39 30.59
CA GLY A 337 25.43 -5.00 30.24
C GLY A 337 26.60 -4.41 31.04
N GLN A 338 26.48 -3.16 31.48
CA GLN A 338 27.47 -2.53 32.36
C GLN A 338 27.10 -2.76 33.84
N LYS A 339 28.11 -3.09 34.66
CA LYS A 339 27.90 -3.52 36.06
C LYS A 339 27.30 -2.42 36.94
N SER A 340 27.74 -1.17 36.78
CA SER A 340 27.24 -0.03 37.57
C SER A 340 25.78 0.29 37.27
N GLU A 341 25.42 0.24 36.00
CA GLU A 341 24.11 0.52 35.41
C GLU A 341 23.13 -0.58 35.80
N ARG A 342 23.55 -1.85 35.69
CA ARG A 342 22.79 -3.00 36.20
C ARG A 342 22.49 -2.85 37.69
N ALA A 343 23.49 -2.49 38.49
CA ALA A 343 23.30 -2.28 39.93
C ALA A 343 22.37 -1.09 40.23
N HIS A 344 22.38 -0.04 39.40
CA HIS A 344 21.45 1.08 39.50
C HIS A 344 20.00 0.63 39.21
N VAL A 345 19.79 -0.11 38.12
CA VAL A 345 18.47 -0.65 37.75
C VAL A 345 17.94 -1.58 38.85
N ALA A 346 18.79 -2.46 39.38
CA ALA A 346 18.41 -3.36 40.48
C ALA A 346 17.98 -2.61 41.75
N ARG A 347 18.67 -1.52 42.13
CA ARG A 347 18.33 -0.70 43.30
C ARG A 347 17.04 0.11 43.13
N ASN A 348 16.66 0.45 41.89
CA ASN A 348 15.54 1.33 41.59
C ASN A 348 14.40 0.61 40.86
N ILE A 349 14.36 -0.72 40.94
CA ILE A 349 13.54 -1.58 40.11
C ILE A 349 12.07 -1.17 40.03
N ASP A 350 11.47 -0.76 41.16
CA ASP A 350 10.05 -0.42 41.25
C ASP A 350 9.66 0.81 40.42
N ARG A 351 10.64 1.64 40.04
CA ARG A 351 10.49 2.85 39.22
C ARG A 351 10.97 2.67 37.78
N MET A 352 11.34 1.45 37.41
CA MET A 352 11.93 1.16 36.11
C MET A 352 10.99 0.30 35.26
N VAL A 353 11.02 0.53 33.96
CA VAL A 353 10.56 -0.40 32.94
C VAL A 353 11.79 -1.18 32.46
N ILE A 354 11.74 -2.50 32.52
CA ILE A 354 12.82 -3.36 31.98
C ILE A 354 12.34 -3.99 30.68
N GLY A 355 13.18 -3.92 29.65
CA GLY A 355 12.90 -4.58 28.39
C GLY A 355 14.16 -4.93 27.61
N PRO A 356 14.00 -5.50 26.40
CA PRO A 356 15.12 -5.96 25.58
C PRO A 356 16.01 -4.80 25.12
N ALA A 357 17.32 -4.92 25.33
CA ALA A 357 18.32 -3.94 24.92
C ALA A 357 18.36 -3.72 23.41
N TYR A 358 18.18 -4.79 22.63
CA TYR A 358 18.22 -4.80 21.16
C TYR A 358 16.85 -4.52 20.51
N SER A 359 15.84 -4.14 21.29
CA SER A 359 14.55 -3.75 20.73
C SER A 359 14.68 -2.47 19.90
N ARG A 360 13.99 -2.43 18.76
CA ARG A 360 13.81 -1.22 17.92
C ARG A 360 12.48 -0.51 18.17
N LEU A 361 11.66 -1.06 19.06
CA LEU A 361 10.33 -0.55 19.38
C LEU A 361 10.40 0.22 20.71
N PRO A 362 9.63 1.31 20.86
CA PRO A 362 9.46 1.93 22.17
C PRO A 362 8.81 0.94 23.15
N PHE A 363 9.04 1.11 24.45
CA PHE A 363 8.61 0.14 25.47
C PHE A 363 7.10 -0.10 25.51
N PHE A 364 6.28 0.86 25.05
CA PHE A 364 4.83 0.74 25.00
C PHE A 364 4.32 0.03 23.73
N ASP A 365 5.17 -0.21 22.72
CA ASP A 365 4.81 -0.77 21.40
C ASP A 365 5.55 -2.09 21.13
N ASP A 366 6.05 -2.76 22.17
CA ASP A 366 6.90 -3.97 22.04
C ASP A 366 6.20 -5.30 22.38
N ASN A 367 4.87 -5.32 22.24
CA ASN A 367 4.02 -6.49 22.48
C ASN A 367 4.17 -7.09 23.89
N GLY A 368 4.32 -6.22 24.90
CA GLY A 368 4.40 -6.61 26.31
C GLY A 368 5.72 -7.26 26.70
N ARG A 369 6.78 -7.09 25.89
CA ARG A 369 8.13 -7.56 26.23
C ARG A 369 8.79 -6.68 27.27
N SER A 370 8.37 -5.42 27.38
CA SER A 370 8.75 -4.54 28.48
C SER A 370 7.83 -4.73 29.67
N VAL A 371 8.44 -4.87 30.84
CA VAL A 371 7.74 -5.11 32.12
C VAL A 371 8.05 -4.02 33.11
N LEU A 372 7.02 -3.55 33.81
CA LEU A 372 7.20 -2.66 34.94
C LEU A 372 7.85 -3.44 36.09
N GLY A 373 8.97 -2.94 36.62
CA GLY A 373 9.74 -3.65 37.63
C GLY A 373 8.95 -4.02 38.89
N SER A 374 7.97 -3.19 39.27
CA SER A 374 7.04 -3.48 40.38
C SER A 374 6.08 -4.65 40.12
N ARG A 375 5.88 -5.07 38.86
CA ARG A 375 5.11 -6.29 38.50
C ARG A 375 6.01 -7.53 38.43
N VAL A 376 7.31 -7.35 38.15
CA VAL A 376 8.29 -8.45 38.07
C VAL A 376 8.56 -9.05 39.44
N SER A 377 8.53 -8.24 40.50
CA SER A 377 8.72 -8.68 41.89
C SER A 377 7.63 -9.67 42.37
N GLY A 378 6.48 -9.76 41.69
CA GLY A 378 5.35 -10.62 42.09
C GLY A 378 5.06 -11.84 41.21
N LEU A 379 5.66 -11.97 40.02
CA LEU A 379 5.22 -12.94 38.99
C LEU A 379 6.29 -13.96 38.52
N SER A 380 7.53 -13.86 39.01
CA SER A 380 8.69 -14.61 38.46
C SER A 380 9.14 -15.79 39.35
N ARG A 381 9.56 -16.90 38.72
CA ARG A 381 10.22 -18.06 39.39
C ARG A 381 11.66 -17.76 39.86
N HIS A 382 12.28 -16.68 39.38
CA HIS A 382 13.63 -16.22 39.72
C HIS A 382 13.58 -14.84 40.40
N SER A 383 14.55 -14.55 41.28
CA SER A 383 14.68 -13.20 41.82
C SER A 383 15.04 -12.21 40.69
N THR A 384 14.51 -10.99 40.73
CA THR A 384 14.84 -9.94 39.75
C THR A 384 16.35 -9.72 39.62
N ALA A 385 17.09 -9.86 40.72
CA ALA A 385 18.55 -9.77 40.74
C ALA A 385 19.22 -10.88 39.90
N GLU A 386 18.72 -12.11 39.98
CA GLU A 386 19.21 -13.25 39.19
C GLU A 386 18.94 -13.05 37.69
N TRP A 387 17.76 -12.52 37.34
CA TRP A 387 17.43 -12.19 35.96
C TRP A 387 18.36 -11.13 35.36
N LEU A 388 18.60 -10.04 36.12
CA LEU A 388 19.51 -8.99 35.68
C LEU A 388 20.96 -9.48 35.56
N GLU A 389 21.40 -10.39 36.43
CA GLU A 389 22.76 -10.95 36.36
C GLU A 389 22.95 -11.92 35.19
N THR A 390 21.96 -12.76 34.88
CA THR A 390 22.07 -13.74 33.79
C THR A 390 21.85 -13.12 32.41
N GLU A 391 20.91 -12.19 32.29
CA GLU A 391 20.47 -11.62 31.01
C GLU A 391 20.89 -10.14 30.83
N GLY A 392 21.71 -9.58 31.72
CA GLY A 392 22.00 -8.14 31.79
C GLY A 392 22.42 -7.52 30.46
N SER A 393 23.26 -8.19 29.66
CA SER A 393 23.68 -7.69 28.33
C SER A 393 22.53 -7.53 27.34
N ASN A 394 21.44 -8.26 27.53
CA ASN A 394 20.25 -8.26 26.69
C ASN A 394 19.14 -7.35 27.22
N LEU A 395 19.38 -6.63 28.33
CA LEU A 395 18.37 -5.83 29.01
C LEU A 395 18.77 -4.35 29.12
N VAL A 396 17.75 -3.50 29.14
CA VAL A 396 17.84 -2.10 29.55
C VAL A 396 16.81 -1.80 30.63
N GLY A 397 17.16 -0.93 31.56
CA GLY A 397 16.20 -0.24 32.42
C GLY A 397 15.92 1.16 31.85
N GLN A 398 14.66 1.56 31.85
CA GLN A 398 14.24 2.93 31.51
C GLN A 398 13.35 3.48 32.63
N GLU A 399 13.44 4.77 32.90
CA GLU A 399 12.56 5.40 33.88
C GLU A 399 11.11 5.39 33.39
N VAL A 400 10.14 5.19 34.30
CA VAL A 400 8.72 5.28 33.95
C VAL A 400 8.37 6.72 33.58
N VAL A 401 8.09 6.96 32.29
CA VAL A 401 7.70 8.28 31.82
C VAL A 401 6.19 8.46 31.95
N THR A 402 5.79 9.53 32.65
CA THR A 402 4.42 10.05 32.59
C THR A 402 4.32 11.05 31.45
N LEU A 403 3.50 10.75 30.43
CA LEU A 403 3.32 11.62 29.28
C LEU A 403 2.21 12.64 29.52
N SER A 404 2.38 13.83 28.95
CA SER A 404 1.36 14.87 28.92
C SER A 404 0.11 14.38 28.20
N THR A 405 -1.01 15.03 28.50
CA THR A 405 -2.30 14.71 27.88
C THR A 405 -2.71 15.73 26.83
N THR A 406 -3.50 15.25 25.86
CA THR A 406 -4.21 16.07 24.87
C THR A 406 -5.72 15.81 24.98
N PRO A 407 -6.59 16.80 24.71
CA PRO A 407 -8.02 16.55 24.66
C PRO A 407 -8.36 15.59 23.52
N ALA A 408 -9.07 14.52 23.84
CA ALA A 408 -9.67 13.59 22.88
C ALA A 408 -11.18 13.55 23.12
N LEU A 409 -11.97 13.37 22.05
CA LEU A 409 -13.40 13.23 22.18
C LEU A 409 -13.76 11.79 22.56
N VAL A 410 -14.29 11.59 23.76
CA VAL A 410 -14.72 10.29 24.30
C VAL A 410 -16.17 10.44 24.74
N ASP A 411 -17.07 9.64 24.16
CA ASP A 411 -18.52 9.67 24.44
C ASP A 411 -19.12 11.09 24.39
N GLY A 412 -18.72 11.87 23.37
CA GLY A 412 -19.17 13.25 23.14
C GLY A 412 -18.52 14.29 24.05
N LYS A 413 -17.57 13.92 24.92
CA LYS A 413 -16.89 14.84 25.85
C LYS A 413 -15.39 14.93 25.60
N LEU A 414 -14.83 16.13 25.71
CA LEU A 414 -13.38 16.33 25.67
C LEU A 414 -12.77 15.80 26.97
N THR A 415 -11.99 14.72 26.84
CA THR A 415 -11.33 14.02 27.94
C THR A 415 -9.81 14.05 27.74
N PRO A 416 -9.01 14.36 28.77
CA PRO A 416 -7.56 14.32 28.65
C PRO A 416 -7.08 12.87 28.45
N ARG A 417 -6.27 12.62 27.42
CA ARG A 417 -5.65 11.32 27.17
C ARG A 417 -4.14 11.45 26.95
N PRO A 418 -3.31 10.52 27.45
CA PRO A 418 -1.88 10.52 27.20
C PRO A 418 -1.57 10.53 25.70
N MET A 419 -0.54 11.29 25.30
CA MET A 419 -0.12 11.33 23.90
C MET A 419 1.38 11.19 23.69
N SER A 420 1.75 10.60 22.56
CA SER A 420 3.08 10.74 21.95
C SER A 420 2.93 11.34 20.55
N LEU A 421 3.99 11.96 20.04
CA LEU A 421 4.02 12.55 18.70
C LEU A 421 5.11 11.87 17.87
N ARG A 422 4.76 11.39 16.67
CA ARG A 422 5.73 11.00 15.66
C ARG A 422 5.99 12.16 14.70
N VAL A 423 7.24 12.62 14.68
CA VAL A 423 7.74 13.70 13.82
C VAL A 423 8.66 13.12 12.75
N TYR A 424 8.64 13.70 11.54
CA TYR A 424 9.45 13.24 10.41
C TYR A 424 10.54 14.24 10.05
N ALA A 425 11.71 13.71 9.68
CA ALA A 425 12.84 14.49 9.17
C ALA A 425 13.26 13.96 7.81
N ALA A 426 13.47 14.86 6.85
CA ALA A 426 13.95 14.55 5.52
C ALA A 426 15.24 15.31 5.24
N ARG A 427 16.24 14.64 4.67
CA ARG A 427 17.46 15.27 4.19
C ARG A 427 17.17 15.91 2.85
N THR A 428 17.46 17.20 2.76
CA THR A 428 17.33 18.03 1.56
C THR A 428 18.71 18.51 1.12
N ARG A 429 18.78 19.24 0.00
CA ARG A 429 20.03 19.89 -0.45
C ARG A 429 20.61 20.87 0.58
N ASP A 430 19.73 21.48 1.38
CA ASP A 430 20.06 22.54 2.34
C ASP A 430 20.20 21.98 3.77
N GLY A 431 20.27 20.66 3.92
CA GLY A 431 20.35 19.96 5.22
C GLY A 431 19.03 19.30 5.63
N TRP A 432 18.90 18.98 6.92
CA TRP A 432 17.70 18.33 7.46
C TRP A 432 16.53 19.32 7.57
N GLN A 433 15.38 18.93 7.04
CA GLN A 433 14.12 19.62 7.24
C GLN A 433 13.20 18.76 8.11
N ILE A 434 12.59 19.36 9.13
CA ILE A 434 11.58 18.72 9.97
C ILE A 434 10.20 19.03 9.39
N MET A 435 9.35 18.03 9.22
CA MET A 435 7.97 18.20 8.77
C MET A 435 7.23 19.06 9.80
N PRO A 436 6.60 20.20 9.44
CA PRO A 436 5.87 21.04 10.40
C PRO A 436 4.52 20.42 10.77
N GLY A 437 4.59 19.35 11.56
CA GLY A 437 3.48 18.48 11.95
C GLY A 437 3.96 17.04 12.14
N GLY A 438 3.03 16.11 11.94
CA GLY A 438 3.24 14.68 12.18
C GLY A 438 1.89 14.06 12.50
N PHE A 439 1.90 12.95 13.24
CA PHE A 439 0.66 12.48 13.85
C PHE A 439 0.91 12.11 15.31
N ALA A 440 -0.08 12.40 16.15
CA ALA A 440 -0.06 12.06 17.55
C ALA A 440 -0.77 10.73 17.78
N ARG A 441 -0.17 9.85 18.58
CA ARG A 441 -0.80 8.64 19.10
C ARG A 441 -1.43 8.98 20.44
N ILE A 442 -2.73 8.74 20.56
CA ILE A 442 -3.53 9.07 21.75
C ILE A 442 -3.99 7.76 22.40
N GLY A 443 -3.73 7.63 23.70
CA GLY A 443 -4.09 6.45 24.47
C GLY A 443 -5.61 6.22 24.57
N SER A 444 -6.03 4.95 24.56
CA SER A 444 -7.44 4.56 24.77
C SER A 444 -7.89 4.72 26.23
N GLY A 445 -6.95 4.68 27.17
CA GLY A 445 -7.16 4.89 28.61
C GLY A 445 -6.11 5.82 29.21
N ASP A 446 -6.05 5.85 30.54
CA ASP A 446 -5.17 6.76 31.29
C ASP A 446 -3.74 6.22 31.47
N ASP A 447 -3.52 4.93 31.18
CA ASP A 447 -2.19 4.30 31.26
C ASP A 447 -1.38 4.60 29.98
N VAL A 448 -0.09 4.91 30.13
CA VAL A 448 0.85 5.19 29.04
C VAL A 448 1.04 3.96 28.12
N THR A 449 0.86 2.74 28.65
CA THR A 449 0.83 1.52 27.85
C THR A 449 -0.38 1.45 26.89
N ALA A 450 -1.42 2.26 27.12
CA ALA A 450 -2.61 2.33 26.26
C ALA A 450 -2.40 3.17 24.98
N ILE A 451 -1.21 3.74 24.76
CA ILE A 451 -0.86 4.53 23.56
C ILE A 451 -0.64 3.65 22.33
N ALA A 452 -0.36 2.35 22.52
CA ALA A 452 -0.21 1.42 21.40
C ALA A 452 -1.49 1.36 20.54
N MET A 453 -1.33 1.55 19.23
CA MET A 453 -2.46 1.48 18.29
C MET A 453 -3.12 0.09 18.29
N GLN A 454 -2.33 -0.96 18.51
CA GLN A 454 -2.84 -2.33 18.63
C GLN A 454 -3.68 -2.54 19.89
N SER A 455 -3.52 -1.68 20.91
CA SER A 455 -4.29 -1.66 22.16
C SER A 455 -5.46 -0.67 22.14
N GLY A 456 -5.89 -0.23 20.95
CA GLY A 456 -7.05 0.64 20.76
C GLY A 456 -6.74 2.15 20.80
N GLY A 457 -5.48 2.55 20.75
CA GLY A 457 -5.10 3.96 20.63
C GLY A 457 -5.59 4.60 19.31
N SER A 458 -5.82 5.91 19.33
CA SER A 458 -6.23 6.69 18.16
C SER A 458 -5.09 7.57 17.62
N ALA A 459 -5.20 8.00 16.37
CA ALA A 459 -4.24 8.86 15.71
C ALA A 459 -4.87 10.23 15.41
N ALA A 460 -4.25 11.30 15.91
CA ALA A 460 -4.65 12.68 15.63
C ALA A 460 -3.66 13.36 14.67
N ASP A 461 -4.16 14.32 13.91
CA ASP A 461 -3.33 15.30 13.21
C ASP A 461 -2.63 16.24 14.21
N VAL A 462 -1.50 16.81 13.80
CA VAL A 462 -0.75 17.79 14.58
C VAL A 462 -0.63 19.08 13.79
N TRP A 463 -1.18 20.16 14.34
CA TRP A 463 -1.17 21.50 13.76
C TRP A 463 -0.07 22.33 14.39
N ILE A 464 0.89 22.75 13.57
CA ILE A 464 1.85 23.78 13.95
C ILE A 464 1.28 25.12 13.54
N VAL A 465 0.95 25.95 14.52
CA VAL A 465 0.20 27.19 14.33
C VAL A 465 1.13 28.38 14.50
N SER A 466 1.15 29.26 13.49
CA SER A 466 1.88 30.53 13.53
C SER A 466 0.98 31.66 14.01
N ASP A 467 1.59 32.67 14.63
CA ASP A 467 0.92 33.95 14.92
C ASP A 467 0.70 34.78 13.64
N LYS A 468 1.38 34.44 12.53
CA LYS A 468 1.36 35.20 11.27
C LYS A 468 0.86 34.33 10.11
N PRO A 469 0.32 34.94 9.04
CA PRO A 469 -0.01 34.21 7.83
C PRO A 469 1.17 33.40 7.32
N VAL A 470 0.96 32.09 7.15
CA VAL A 470 1.93 31.16 6.60
C VAL A 470 1.87 31.14 5.07
N ASP A 471 3.02 30.93 4.42
CA ASP A 471 3.08 30.84 2.97
C ASP A 471 2.26 29.64 2.46
N ARG A 472 1.53 29.87 1.37
CA ARG A 472 0.69 28.87 0.70
C ARG A 472 1.46 28.22 -0.45
N THR A 473 2.70 27.83 -0.20
CA THR A 473 3.52 27.14 -1.20
C THR A 473 2.83 25.83 -1.60
N SER A 474 2.65 25.64 -2.90
CA SER A 474 2.05 24.46 -3.48
C SER A 474 3.14 23.48 -3.93
N LEU A 475 2.81 22.19 -4.00
CA LEU A 475 3.64 21.21 -4.73
C LEU A 475 3.58 21.38 -6.24
N LEU A 476 2.68 22.24 -6.73
CA LEU A 476 2.62 22.60 -8.13
C LEU A 476 3.92 23.30 -8.50
N PRO A 477 4.65 22.80 -9.52
CA PRO A 477 5.87 23.46 -9.97
C PRO A 477 5.54 24.88 -10.44
N ALA A 478 6.47 25.82 -10.22
CA ALA A 478 6.41 27.13 -10.85
C ALA A 478 6.34 26.96 -12.38
N GLU A 479 5.63 27.85 -13.09
CA GLU A 479 5.46 27.85 -14.55
C GLU A 479 6.77 28.05 -15.35
N GLU A 480 7.94 27.83 -14.75
CA GLU A 480 9.24 28.12 -15.34
C GLU A 480 9.75 26.99 -16.23
N SER A 481 9.25 25.75 -16.09
CA SER A 481 9.54 24.67 -17.04
C SER A 481 8.44 23.61 -17.12
N PHE A 482 7.96 23.35 -18.33
CA PHE A 482 7.05 22.23 -18.62
C PHE A 482 7.84 21.05 -19.18
N ALA A 483 8.01 20.00 -18.39
CA ALA A 483 8.52 18.71 -18.86
C ALA A 483 7.38 17.69 -18.82
N ARG A 484 6.95 17.20 -20.00
CA ARG A 484 6.03 16.07 -20.05
C ARG A 484 6.80 14.83 -19.60
N ASN A 485 6.57 14.40 -18.35
CA ASN A 485 7.04 13.10 -17.91
C ASN A 485 6.37 12.04 -18.78
N MET A 486 7.15 11.45 -19.70
CA MET A 486 6.76 10.20 -20.34
C MET A 486 6.46 9.20 -19.21
N PRO A 487 5.32 8.52 -19.21
CA PRO A 487 5.02 7.51 -18.21
C PRO A 487 6.23 6.61 -18.03
N GLY A 488 6.66 6.43 -16.78
CA GLY A 488 7.65 5.41 -16.47
C GLY A 488 7.21 4.11 -17.14
N SER A 489 8.15 3.42 -17.79
CA SER A 489 7.86 2.15 -18.44
C SER A 489 7.19 1.21 -17.43
N LEU A 490 5.98 0.77 -17.76
CA LEU A 490 5.12 -0.02 -16.88
C LEU A 490 5.88 -1.26 -16.37
N PRO A 491 6.03 -1.45 -15.05
CA PRO A 491 6.62 -2.67 -14.50
C PRO A 491 5.86 -3.91 -14.99
N SER A 492 6.58 -4.99 -15.30
CA SER A 492 5.97 -6.20 -15.88
C SER A 492 4.91 -6.81 -14.96
N ARG A 493 5.15 -6.84 -13.64
CA ARG A 493 4.16 -7.31 -12.65
C ARG A 493 2.90 -6.44 -12.61
N ALA A 494 3.05 -5.12 -12.76
CA ALA A 494 1.91 -4.22 -12.83
C ALA A 494 1.10 -4.44 -14.12
N ALA A 495 1.77 -4.72 -15.23
CA ALA A 495 1.13 -5.14 -16.47
C ALA A 495 0.38 -6.48 -16.32
N ASP A 496 0.98 -7.43 -15.60
CA ASP A 496 0.41 -8.75 -15.35
C ASP A 496 -0.88 -8.64 -14.51
N ASN A 497 -0.84 -7.88 -13.42
CA ASN A 497 -2.01 -7.62 -12.60
C ASN A 497 -3.12 -6.88 -13.38
N LEU A 498 -2.78 -5.94 -14.25
CA LEU A 498 -3.76 -5.25 -15.11
C LEU A 498 -4.39 -6.21 -16.14
N TYR A 499 -3.56 -7.04 -16.78
CA TYR A 499 -4.00 -8.05 -17.74
C TYR A 499 -4.95 -9.05 -17.10
N TRP A 500 -4.56 -9.64 -15.96
CA TRP A 500 -5.38 -10.61 -15.25
C TRP A 500 -6.62 -9.99 -14.62
N LEU A 501 -6.55 -8.77 -14.08
CA LEU A 501 -7.74 -8.05 -13.63
C LEU A 501 -8.78 -7.95 -14.76
N GLY A 502 -8.34 -7.56 -15.95
CA GLY A 502 -9.21 -7.50 -17.12
C GLY A 502 -9.89 -8.84 -17.42
N ARG A 503 -9.13 -9.93 -17.35
CA ARG A 503 -9.65 -11.30 -17.54
C ARG A 503 -10.62 -11.72 -16.45
N TYR A 504 -10.29 -11.53 -15.17
CA TYR A 504 -11.16 -11.94 -14.06
C TYR A 504 -12.49 -11.19 -14.04
N ILE A 505 -12.47 -9.90 -14.38
CA ILE A 505 -13.68 -9.07 -14.51
C ILE A 505 -14.56 -9.60 -15.64
N GLU A 506 -13.99 -9.86 -16.81
CA GLU A 506 -14.75 -10.36 -17.95
C GLU A 506 -15.23 -11.80 -17.76
N ARG A 507 -14.43 -12.66 -17.11
CA ARG A 507 -14.82 -14.01 -16.71
C ARG A 507 -16.00 -14.00 -15.75
N SER A 508 -15.98 -13.07 -14.79
CA SER A 508 -17.11 -12.84 -13.89
C SER A 508 -18.34 -12.36 -14.66
N GLU A 509 -18.19 -11.46 -15.64
CA GLU A 509 -19.31 -11.04 -16.50
C GLU A 509 -19.93 -12.21 -17.26
N GLY A 510 -19.09 -13.04 -17.89
CA GLY A 510 -19.53 -14.22 -18.63
C GLY A 510 -20.32 -15.19 -17.77
N ALA A 511 -19.76 -15.55 -16.60
CA ALA A 511 -20.43 -16.42 -15.63
C ALA A 511 -21.78 -15.84 -15.17
N LEU A 512 -21.82 -14.56 -14.79
CA LEU A 512 -23.05 -13.89 -14.38
C LEU A 512 -24.13 -13.92 -15.47
N ARG A 513 -23.75 -13.78 -16.76
CA ARG A 513 -24.69 -13.82 -17.88
C ARG A 513 -25.26 -15.21 -18.12
N ILE A 514 -24.44 -16.25 -18.05
CA ILE A 514 -24.89 -17.64 -18.15
C ILE A 514 -25.81 -17.99 -16.97
N LEU A 515 -25.38 -17.68 -15.73
CA LEU A 515 -26.16 -17.96 -14.52
C LEU A 515 -27.51 -17.25 -14.54
N ARG A 516 -27.57 -15.99 -15.01
CA ARG A 516 -28.83 -15.26 -15.15
C ARG A 516 -29.77 -15.96 -16.14
N ALA A 517 -29.27 -16.35 -17.32
CA ALA A 517 -30.06 -17.01 -18.35
C ALA A 517 -30.55 -18.39 -17.91
N TRP A 518 -29.72 -19.12 -17.16
CA TRP A 518 -30.07 -20.42 -16.58
C TRP A 518 -31.13 -20.27 -15.50
N HIS A 519 -30.91 -19.38 -14.50
CA HIS A 519 -31.82 -19.19 -13.38
C HIS A 519 -33.18 -18.63 -13.80
N ALA A 520 -33.24 -17.78 -14.83
CA ALA A 520 -34.50 -17.28 -15.37
C ALA A 520 -35.38 -18.42 -15.92
N ARG A 521 -34.79 -19.37 -16.65
CA ARG A 521 -35.52 -20.55 -17.18
C ARG A 521 -35.81 -21.60 -16.10
N PHE A 522 -34.91 -21.76 -15.14
CA PHE A 522 -35.16 -22.59 -13.98
C PHE A 522 -36.35 -22.06 -13.15
N ALA A 523 -36.51 -20.73 -13.04
CA ALA A 523 -37.66 -20.14 -12.34
C ALA A 523 -39.01 -20.43 -13.03
N GLU A 524 -39.01 -20.60 -14.36
CA GLU A 524 -40.22 -20.94 -15.12
C GLU A 524 -40.62 -22.41 -14.99
N SER A 525 -39.64 -23.30 -14.85
CA SER A 525 -39.84 -24.75 -14.94
C SER A 525 -39.67 -25.52 -13.62
N ALA A 526 -38.87 -24.98 -12.71
CA ALA A 526 -38.39 -25.64 -11.49
C ALA A 526 -37.76 -27.03 -11.71
N ASP A 527 -37.35 -27.35 -12.94
CA ASP A 527 -36.82 -28.65 -13.34
C ASP A 527 -35.41 -28.47 -13.92
N PRO A 528 -34.34 -28.83 -13.17
CA PRO A 528 -32.97 -28.66 -13.65
C PRO A 528 -32.59 -29.69 -14.73
N ASP A 529 -33.37 -30.76 -14.89
CA ASP A 529 -33.12 -31.85 -15.84
C ASP A 529 -33.72 -31.58 -17.22
N GLN A 530 -34.37 -30.42 -17.41
CA GLN A 530 -34.78 -29.97 -18.74
C GLN A 530 -33.60 -30.01 -19.72
N PRO A 531 -33.78 -30.50 -20.97
CA PRO A 531 -32.67 -30.76 -21.88
C PRO A 531 -31.68 -29.59 -22.01
N LEU A 532 -32.17 -28.36 -22.16
CA LEU A 532 -31.33 -27.16 -22.27
C LEU A 532 -30.61 -26.82 -20.96
N LEU A 533 -31.29 -26.91 -19.81
CA LEU A 533 -30.68 -26.61 -18.51
C LEU A 533 -29.63 -27.65 -18.14
N ALA A 534 -29.94 -28.94 -18.31
CA ALA A 534 -28.99 -30.04 -18.09
C ALA A 534 -27.77 -29.94 -19.03
N TYR A 535 -27.99 -29.53 -20.28
CA TYR A 535 -26.91 -29.30 -21.26
C TYR A 535 -25.95 -28.20 -20.80
N VAL A 536 -26.48 -27.04 -20.40
CA VAL A 536 -25.69 -25.90 -19.88
C VAL A 536 -25.00 -26.26 -18.56
N THR A 537 -25.70 -26.91 -17.63
CA THR A 537 -25.14 -27.33 -16.33
C THR A 537 -23.93 -28.23 -16.52
N ARG A 538 -23.97 -29.15 -17.49
CA ARG A 538 -22.81 -30.02 -17.80
C ARG A 538 -21.62 -29.20 -18.27
N SER A 539 -21.81 -28.25 -19.19
CA SER A 539 -20.72 -27.38 -19.65
C SER A 539 -20.17 -26.48 -18.54
N LEU A 540 -21.00 -26.06 -17.59
CA LEU A 540 -20.56 -25.28 -16.42
C LEU A 540 -19.78 -26.13 -15.42
N SER A 541 -20.13 -27.41 -15.25
CA SER A 541 -19.38 -28.32 -14.39
C SER A 541 -17.96 -28.57 -14.88
N ASP A 542 -17.73 -28.59 -16.20
CA ASP A 542 -16.40 -28.75 -16.80
C ASP A 542 -15.45 -27.57 -16.46
N ILE A 543 -15.98 -26.43 -16.02
CA ILE A 543 -15.23 -25.24 -15.59
C ILE A 543 -15.42 -24.92 -14.09
N ASP A 544 -15.80 -25.92 -13.29
CA ASP A 544 -15.95 -25.86 -11.83
C ASP A 544 -16.97 -24.79 -11.36
N VAL A 545 -18.03 -24.58 -12.14
CA VAL A 545 -19.18 -23.75 -11.74
C VAL A 545 -20.28 -24.66 -11.19
N ASP A 546 -20.38 -24.67 -9.86
CA ASP A 546 -21.41 -25.43 -9.15
C ASP A 546 -22.76 -24.69 -9.16
N MET A 547 -23.80 -25.39 -9.60
CA MET A 547 -25.16 -24.89 -9.70
C MET A 547 -26.01 -25.20 -8.46
N THR A 548 -25.43 -25.71 -7.35
CA THR A 548 -26.12 -25.96 -6.07
C THR A 548 -26.32 -24.72 -5.20
N HIS A 549 -25.67 -23.60 -5.54
CA HIS A 549 -25.87 -22.31 -4.88
C HIS A 549 -26.38 -21.27 -5.87
N GLY A 550 -27.24 -20.34 -5.43
CA GLY A 550 -27.74 -19.24 -6.29
C GLY A 550 -26.63 -18.29 -6.75
N VAL A 551 -25.58 -18.13 -5.94
CA VAL A 551 -24.31 -17.50 -6.33
C VAL A 551 -23.18 -18.51 -6.08
N PRO A 552 -22.56 -19.08 -7.13
CA PRO A 552 -21.53 -20.11 -6.96
C PRO A 552 -20.24 -19.59 -6.31
N GLU A 553 -19.53 -20.45 -5.60
CA GLU A 553 -18.23 -20.12 -4.99
C GLU A 553 -17.17 -19.74 -6.04
N SER A 554 -17.19 -20.37 -7.21
CA SER A 554 -16.26 -20.05 -8.31
C SER A 554 -16.40 -18.62 -8.82
N LEU A 555 -17.61 -18.04 -8.77
CA LEU A 555 -17.83 -16.64 -9.07
C LEU A 555 -17.21 -15.73 -8.00
N LEU A 556 -17.35 -16.09 -6.71
CA LEU A 556 -16.67 -15.36 -5.63
C LEU A 556 -15.15 -15.40 -5.81
N ARG A 557 -14.58 -16.57 -6.13
CA ARG A 557 -13.15 -16.72 -6.40
C ARG A 557 -12.68 -15.83 -7.54
N ASN A 558 -13.42 -15.75 -8.65
CA ASN A 558 -13.08 -14.86 -9.77
C ASN A 558 -13.11 -13.37 -9.36
N ILE A 559 -14.14 -12.95 -8.62
CA ILE A 559 -14.24 -11.56 -8.13
C ILE A 559 -13.13 -11.25 -7.12
N ASP A 560 -12.81 -12.20 -6.23
CA ASP A 560 -11.72 -12.06 -5.26
C ASP A 560 -10.36 -12.01 -5.95
N SER A 561 -10.14 -12.78 -7.02
CA SER A 561 -8.94 -12.67 -7.86
C SER A 561 -8.84 -11.31 -8.55
N ALA A 562 -9.97 -10.74 -9.01
CA ALA A 562 -9.99 -9.37 -9.53
C ALA A 562 -9.61 -8.34 -8.45
N VAL A 563 -10.19 -8.44 -7.26
CA VAL A 563 -9.85 -7.58 -6.11
C VAL A 563 -8.37 -7.71 -5.76
N TYR A 564 -7.85 -8.94 -5.71
CA TYR A 564 -6.44 -9.20 -5.44
C TYR A 564 -5.53 -8.55 -6.49
N SER A 565 -5.78 -8.78 -7.77
CA SER A 565 -5.01 -8.15 -8.85
C SER A 565 -5.05 -6.63 -8.75
N ALA A 566 -6.22 -6.02 -8.52
CA ALA A 566 -6.35 -4.58 -8.33
C ALA A 566 -5.60 -4.06 -7.09
N SER A 567 -5.54 -4.84 -6.01
CA SER A 567 -4.87 -4.47 -4.76
C SER A 567 -3.35 -4.31 -4.93
N ASN A 568 -2.74 -5.08 -5.84
CA ASN A 568 -1.32 -5.06 -6.16
C ASN A 568 -0.88 -3.81 -6.97
N ILE A 569 -1.84 -3.07 -7.53
CA ILE A 569 -1.63 -1.92 -8.43
C ILE A 569 -2.51 -0.73 -8.00
N ARG A 570 -2.71 -0.58 -6.69
CA ARG A 570 -3.63 0.39 -6.10
C ARG A 570 -3.28 1.86 -6.42
N ASP A 571 -2.00 2.15 -6.66
CA ASP A 571 -1.52 3.46 -7.10
C ASP A 571 -2.04 3.86 -8.51
N ARG A 572 -2.62 2.92 -9.25
CA ARG A 572 -3.13 3.10 -10.62
C ARG A 572 -4.63 3.22 -10.75
N PHE A 573 -5.38 3.06 -9.66
CA PHE A 573 -6.84 3.20 -9.66
C PHE A 573 -7.29 4.55 -9.11
N SER A 574 -8.39 5.05 -9.65
CA SER A 574 -9.14 6.09 -8.97
C SER A 574 -9.75 5.52 -7.68
N PRO A 575 -9.93 6.34 -6.64
CA PRO A 575 -10.66 5.93 -5.43
C PRO A 575 -12.02 5.30 -5.76
N ASP A 576 -12.77 5.88 -6.70
CA ASP A 576 -14.10 5.40 -7.10
C ASP A 576 -14.06 4.00 -7.74
N GLY A 577 -13.07 3.73 -8.59
CA GLY A 577 -12.90 2.39 -9.19
C GLY A 577 -12.60 1.32 -8.14
N TRP A 578 -11.79 1.68 -7.14
CA TRP A 578 -11.49 0.79 -6.01
C TRP A 578 -12.73 0.51 -5.14
N LEU A 579 -13.53 1.54 -4.86
CA LEU A 579 -14.77 1.41 -4.09
C LEU A 579 -15.80 0.54 -4.84
N ALA A 580 -15.99 0.77 -6.14
CA ALA A 580 -16.92 -0.01 -6.97
C ALA A 580 -16.57 -1.51 -6.99
N LEU A 581 -15.29 -1.85 -7.11
CA LEU A 581 -14.84 -3.25 -7.10
C LEU A 581 -15.05 -3.92 -5.73
N ASN A 582 -14.76 -3.23 -4.63
CA ASN A 582 -15.00 -3.75 -3.29
C ASN A 582 -16.49 -3.90 -2.98
N ASP A 583 -17.32 -2.96 -3.42
CA ASP A 583 -18.77 -3.02 -3.25
C ASP A 583 -19.37 -4.18 -4.06
N LEU A 584 -18.86 -4.47 -5.26
CA LEU A 584 -19.18 -5.68 -6.02
C LEU A 584 -18.85 -6.94 -5.21
N ALA A 585 -17.61 -7.07 -4.72
CA ALA A 585 -17.17 -8.24 -3.96
C ALA A 585 -17.98 -8.45 -2.68
N LYS A 586 -18.24 -7.38 -1.92
CA LYS A 586 -19.07 -7.41 -0.71
C LYS A 586 -20.50 -7.83 -1.01
N THR A 587 -21.07 -7.31 -2.10
CA THR A 587 -22.44 -7.67 -2.52
C THR A 587 -22.52 -9.14 -2.94
N ALA A 588 -21.52 -9.64 -3.69
CA ALA A 588 -21.48 -11.02 -4.15
C ALA A 588 -21.44 -12.01 -2.98
N ARG A 589 -20.60 -11.76 -1.97
CA ARG A 589 -20.54 -12.60 -0.74
C ARG A 589 -21.87 -12.62 0.00
N ARG A 590 -22.48 -11.45 0.19
CA ARG A 590 -23.81 -11.36 0.84
C ARG A 590 -24.87 -12.15 0.07
N PHE A 591 -24.83 -12.13 -1.26
CA PHE A 591 -25.77 -12.91 -2.07
C PHE A 591 -25.49 -14.40 -2.03
N HIS A 592 -24.23 -14.83 -1.98
CA HIS A 592 -23.89 -16.24 -1.76
C HIS A 592 -24.53 -16.81 -0.48
N ASP A 593 -24.48 -16.05 0.62
CA ASP A 593 -25.03 -16.52 1.89
C ASP A 593 -26.57 -16.49 1.96
N ALA A 594 -27.22 -15.61 1.16
CA ALA A 594 -28.62 -15.24 1.36
C ALA A 594 -29.56 -15.60 0.19
N VAL A 595 -29.04 -15.88 -1.01
CA VAL A 595 -29.86 -16.02 -2.23
C VAL A 595 -29.96 -17.48 -2.65
N GLY A 596 -31.20 -17.99 -2.69
CA GLY A 596 -31.53 -19.30 -3.25
C GLY A 596 -31.65 -19.30 -4.78
N HIS A 597 -31.92 -20.46 -5.37
CA HIS A 597 -32.07 -20.62 -6.82
C HIS A 597 -33.33 -19.97 -7.40
N GLY A 598 -33.35 -19.84 -8.73
CA GLY A 598 -34.53 -19.36 -9.47
C GLY A 598 -34.53 -17.85 -9.60
N ASP A 599 -35.70 -17.24 -9.42
CA ASP A 599 -35.90 -15.81 -9.72
C ASP A 599 -35.00 -14.90 -8.86
N ASP A 600 -34.83 -15.22 -7.57
CA ASP A 600 -33.96 -14.47 -6.67
C ASP A 600 -32.49 -14.48 -7.15
N ALA A 601 -32.00 -15.63 -7.62
CA ALA A 601 -30.66 -15.74 -8.20
C ALA A 601 -30.55 -14.95 -9.51
N ALA A 602 -31.54 -15.03 -10.41
CA ALA A 602 -31.55 -14.25 -11.64
C ALA A 602 -31.54 -12.73 -11.37
N HIS A 603 -32.27 -12.29 -10.34
CA HIS A 603 -32.25 -10.91 -9.86
C HIS A 603 -30.87 -10.53 -9.29
N ALA A 604 -30.29 -11.39 -8.46
CA ALA A 604 -28.95 -11.19 -7.89
C ALA A 604 -27.89 -11.05 -9.00
N MET A 605 -27.91 -11.91 -10.02
CA MET A 605 -27.01 -11.82 -11.18
C MET A 605 -27.17 -10.47 -11.90
N THR A 606 -28.40 -9.98 -12.04
CA THR A 606 -28.67 -8.67 -12.65
C THR A 606 -28.09 -7.51 -11.84
N VAL A 607 -28.20 -7.56 -10.51
CA VAL A 607 -27.59 -6.57 -9.62
C VAL A 607 -26.07 -6.59 -9.74
N LEU A 608 -25.45 -7.78 -9.73
CA LEU A 608 -24.00 -7.93 -9.86
C LEU A 608 -23.49 -7.46 -11.23
N LEU A 609 -24.20 -7.77 -12.33
CA LEU A 609 -23.87 -7.27 -13.67
C LEU A 609 -23.88 -5.74 -13.73
N ARG A 610 -24.87 -5.09 -13.10
CA ARG A 610 -24.90 -3.61 -13.05
C ARG A 610 -23.72 -3.03 -12.27
N LYS A 611 -23.34 -3.63 -11.14
CA LYS A 611 -22.17 -3.21 -10.35
C LYS A 611 -20.87 -3.40 -11.13
N LEU A 612 -20.72 -4.54 -11.80
CA LEU A 612 -19.57 -4.82 -12.67
C LEU A 612 -19.48 -3.84 -13.84
N ALA A 613 -20.61 -3.52 -14.48
CA ALA A 613 -20.67 -2.50 -15.53
C ALA A 613 -20.29 -1.10 -15.00
N GLY A 614 -20.72 -0.76 -13.78
CA GLY A 614 -20.30 0.48 -13.10
C GLY A 614 -18.78 0.55 -12.90
N PHE A 615 -18.17 -0.53 -12.41
CA PHE A 615 -16.71 -0.63 -12.30
C PHE A 615 -16.02 -0.49 -13.67
N ALA A 616 -16.48 -1.24 -14.67
CA ALA A 616 -15.91 -1.21 -16.02
C ALA A 616 -16.03 0.18 -16.68
N GLY A 617 -17.14 0.89 -16.44
CA GLY A 617 -17.35 2.27 -16.86
C GLY A 617 -16.36 3.22 -16.20
N LEU A 618 -16.21 3.17 -14.88
CA LEU A 618 -15.25 4.00 -14.14
C LEU A 618 -13.80 3.78 -14.60
N VAL A 619 -13.41 2.54 -14.88
CA VAL A 619 -12.09 2.23 -15.44
C VAL A 619 -11.94 2.81 -16.84
N HIS A 620 -12.97 2.71 -17.69
CA HIS A 620 -12.90 3.22 -19.06
C HIS A 620 -12.88 4.76 -19.13
N GLU A 621 -13.59 5.44 -18.22
CA GLU A 621 -13.70 6.90 -18.19
C GLU A 621 -12.51 7.58 -17.48
N ASN A 622 -12.01 7.01 -16.37
CA ASN A 622 -11.03 7.67 -15.52
C ASN A 622 -9.58 7.22 -15.75
N MET A 623 -9.36 6.02 -16.29
CA MET A 623 -8.00 5.52 -16.49
C MET A 623 -7.41 6.10 -17.77
N TYR A 624 -6.30 6.82 -17.64
CA TYR A 624 -5.58 7.34 -18.81
C TYR A 624 -5.08 6.18 -19.69
N ARG A 625 -5.25 6.29 -21.01
CA ARG A 625 -4.94 5.26 -22.03
C ARG A 625 -3.44 5.07 -22.31
N PHE A 626 -2.65 4.90 -21.27
CA PHE A 626 -1.25 4.46 -21.36
C PHE A 626 -1.15 2.95 -21.48
N THR A 627 0.07 2.42 -21.55
CA THR A 627 0.35 0.98 -21.70
C THR A 627 -0.42 0.11 -20.71
N GLY A 628 -0.59 0.55 -19.45
CA GLY A 628 -1.34 -0.22 -18.46
C GLY A 628 -2.81 -0.43 -18.82
N TRP A 629 -3.47 0.60 -19.33
CA TRP A 629 -4.85 0.50 -19.81
C TRP A 629 -4.97 -0.48 -20.98
N ARG A 630 -3.94 -0.55 -21.84
CA ARG A 630 -3.90 -1.49 -22.97
C ARG A 630 -3.84 -2.94 -22.50
N PHE A 631 -3.00 -3.27 -21.52
CA PHE A 631 -2.95 -4.63 -20.95
C PHE A 631 -4.28 -5.04 -20.32
N LEU A 632 -4.92 -4.15 -19.55
CA LEU A 632 -6.25 -4.39 -19.00
C LEU A 632 -7.29 -4.62 -20.11
N THR A 633 -7.25 -3.79 -21.15
CA THR A 633 -8.17 -3.87 -22.28
C THR A 633 -7.98 -5.15 -23.07
N ILE A 634 -6.74 -5.53 -23.40
CA ILE A 634 -6.43 -6.79 -24.09
C ILE A 634 -6.89 -7.98 -23.25
N GLY A 635 -6.67 -7.97 -21.93
CA GLY A 635 -7.15 -9.02 -21.03
C GLY A 635 -8.67 -9.21 -21.11
N ARG A 636 -9.43 -8.10 -21.05
CA ARG A 636 -10.90 -8.14 -21.20
C ARG A 636 -11.33 -8.66 -22.57
N LEU A 637 -10.77 -8.11 -23.65
CA LEU A 637 -11.13 -8.49 -25.02
C LEU A 637 -10.81 -9.96 -25.30
N LEU A 638 -9.66 -10.45 -24.82
CA LEU A 638 -9.23 -11.83 -25.01
C LEU A 638 -10.14 -12.79 -24.24
N GLU A 639 -10.46 -12.50 -22.98
CA GLU A 639 -11.37 -13.34 -22.20
C GLU A 639 -12.79 -13.32 -22.78
N ARG A 640 -13.28 -12.17 -23.25
CA ARG A 640 -14.59 -12.08 -23.92
C ARG A 640 -14.61 -12.90 -25.20
N GLY A 641 -13.55 -12.82 -26.00
CA GLY A 641 -13.38 -13.58 -27.23
C GLY A 641 -13.36 -15.08 -26.96
N LEU A 642 -12.62 -15.53 -25.95
CA LEU A 642 -12.59 -16.92 -25.50
C LEU A 642 -13.98 -17.40 -25.05
N HIS A 643 -14.65 -16.61 -24.20
CA HIS A 643 -15.98 -16.94 -23.71
C HIS A 643 -17.00 -17.06 -24.85
N MET A 644 -17.00 -16.12 -25.80
CA MET A 644 -17.91 -16.16 -26.95
C MET A 644 -17.59 -17.33 -27.89
N THR A 645 -16.31 -17.65 -28.08
CA THR A 645 -15.86 -18.80 -28.88
C THR A 645 -16.35 -20.12 -28.28
N ARG A 646 -16.19 -20.30 -26.96
CA ARG A 646 -16.69 -21.48 -26.23
C ARG A 646 -18.21 -21.57 -26.27
N LEU A 647 -18.89 -20.45 -26.00
CA LEU A 647 -20.35 -20.38 -26.02
C LEU A 647 -20.91 -20.80 -27.38
N LEU A 648 -20.36 -20.27 -28.48
CA LEU A 648 -20.82 -20.61 -29.82
C LEU A 648 -20.44 -22.05 -30.19
N GLY A 649 -19.23 -22.51 -29.87
CA GLY A 649 -18.82 -23.89 -30.10
C GLY A 649 -19.76 -24.89 -29.43
N HIS A 650 -20.28 -24.57 -28.24
CA HIS A 650 -21.23 -25.40 -27.52
C HIS A 650 -22.67 -25.23 -28.03
N MET A 651 -23.19 -23.99 -28.08
CA MET A 651 -24.61 -23.72 -28.40
C MET A 651 -24.98 -23.89 -29.87
N THR A 652 -23.99 -24.00 -30.77
CA THR A 652 -24.22 -24.25 -32.20
C THR A 652 -23.93 -25.69 -32.62
N ALA A 653 -23.57 -26.57 -31.67
CA ALA A 653 -23.30 -27.97 -31.95
C ALA A 653 -24.57 -28.72 -32.38
N ASP A 654 -24.42 -29.76 -33.21
CA ASP A 654 -25.57 -30.51 -33.76
C ASP A 654 -26.43 -31.18 -32.67
N GLN A 655 -25.83 -31.48 -31.52
CA GLN A 655 -26.49 -32.06 -30.34
C GLN A 655 -27.08 -31.01 -29.38
N ALA A 656 -26.98 -29.70 -29.69
CA ALA A 656 -27.52 -28.65 -28.83
C ALA A 656 -29.07 -28.70 -28.80
N PRO A 657 -29.70 -28.70 -27.62
CA PRO A 657 -31.17 -28.73 -27.51
C PRO A 657 -31.86 -27.48 -28.09
N ASP A 658 -33.16 -27.59 -28.35
CA ASP A 658 -34.00 -26.45 -28.72
C ASP A 658 -33.88 -25.30 -27.71
N GLY A 659 -33.79 -24.07 -28.21
CA GLY A 659 -33.60 -22.85 -27.41
C GLY A 659 -32.15 -22.52 -27.06
N ALA A 660 -31.16 -23.38 -27.39
CA ALA A 660 -29.73 -23.10 -27.19
C ALA A 660 -29.27 -21.83 -27.91
N LEU A 661 -29.72 -21.63 -29.15
CA LEU A 661 -29.38 -20.45 -29.95
C LEU A 661 -30.02 -19.16 -29.39
N ASP A 662 -31.25 -19.23 -28.88
CA ASP A 662 -31.91 -18.09 -28.23
C ASP A 662 -31.21 -17.74 -26.91
N MET A 663 -30.81 -18.75 -26.13
CA MET A 663 -30.01 -18.56 -24.93
C MET A 663 -28.64 -17.95 -25.26
N ALA A 664 -27.98 -18.37 -26.35
CA ALA A 664 -26.72 -17.78 -26.79
C ALA A 664 -26.86 -16.29 -27.12
N LEU A 665 -27.96 -15.90 -27.79
CA LEU A 665 -28.27 -14.49 -28.06
C LEU A 665 -28.56 -13.71 -26.77
N GLU A 666 -29.21 -14.31 -25.78
CA GLU A 666 -29.47 -13.70 -24.47
C GLU A 666 -28.18 -13.48 -23.67
N ILE A 667 -27.33 -14.51 -23.57
CA ILE A 667 -26.01 -14.44 -22.94
C ILE A 667 -25.15 -13.39 -23.67
N GLY A 668 -25.20 -13.38 -25.00
CA GLY A 668 -24.55 -12.39 -25.84
C GLY A 668 -25.12 -10.97 -25.74
N ASP A 669 -26.30 -10.77 -25.12
CA ASP A 669 -27.04 -9.49 -25.06
C ASP A 669 -27.40 -8.93 -26.45
N ASN A 670 -27.78 -9.84 -27.34
CA ASN A 670 -27.95 -9.57 -28.76
C ASN A 670 -29.36 -9.93 -29.27
N VAL A 671 -30.30 -10.26 -28.38
CA VAL A 671 -31.70 -10.59 -28.74
C VAL A 671 -32.36 -9.49 -29.57
N MET A 672 -32.25 -8.23 -29.13
CA MET A 672 -32.86 -7.10 -29.85
C MET A 672 -32.16 -6.80 -31.18
N THR A 673 -30.83 -6.88 -31.21
CA THR A 673 -30.03 -6.68 -32.43
C THR A 673 -30.33 -7.74 -33.48
N HIS A 674 -30.43 -9.01 -33.05
CA HIS A 674 -30.79 -10.13 -33.92
C HIS A 674 -32.18 -9.96 -34.52
N ARG A 675 -33.20 -9.70 -33.70
CA ARG A 675 -34.59 -9.46 -34.15
C ARG A 675 -34.72 -8.31 -35.15
N ARG A 676 -33.85 -7.29 -35.05
CA ARG A 676 -33.85 -6.15 -35.98
C ARG A 676 -33.12 -6.45 -37.28
N ARG A 677 -32.08 -7.28 -37.24
CA ARG A 677 -31.17 -7.53 -38.37
C ARG A 677 -31.61 -8.70 -39.24
N TYR A 678 -32.27 -9.69 -38.66
CA TYR A 678 -32.73 -10.88 -39.37
C TYR A 678 -34.26 -11.00 -39.29
N ASN A 679 -34.91 -11.18 -40.44
CA ASN A 679 -36.36 -11.36 -40.54
C ASN A 679 -36.81 -12.82 -40.35
N VAL A 680 -35.88 -13.71 -39.97
CA VAL A 680 -36.08 -15.17 -39.87
C VAL A 680 -36.01 -15.63 -38.42
N SER A 681 -36.52 -16.84 -38.16
CA SER A 681 -36.35 -17.51 -36.87
C SER A 681 -34.87 -17.64 -36.50
N THR A 682 -34.58 -17.67 -35.20
CA THR A 682 -33.22 -17.88 -34.68
C THR A 682 -32.60 -19.14 -35.28
N ALA A 683 -31.56 -18.97 -36.09
CA ALA A 683 -30.89 -20.05 -36.80
C ALA A 683 -29.37 -19.93 -36.65
N ARG A 684 -28.67 -21.07 -36.72
CA ARG A 684 -27.21 -21.17 -36.53
C ARG A 684 -26.44 -20.10 -37.30
N LEU A 685 -26.71 -19.96 -38.60
CA LEU A 685 -26.03 -18.99 -39.47
C LEU A 685 -26.23 -17.53 -38.99
N THR A 686 -27.45 -17.16 -38.57
CA THR A 686 -27.74 -15.80 -38.09
C THR A 686 -27.10 -15.49 -36.74
N VAL A 687 -27.00 -16.49 -35.86
CA VAL A 687 -26.34 -16.35 -34.56
C VAL A 687 -24.82 -16.27 -34.73
N THR A 688 -24.25 -17.13 -35.58
CA THR A 688 -22.84 -17.10 -35.96
C THR A 688 -22.45 -15.79 -36.62
N ASP A 689 -23.23 -15.29 -37.58
CA ASP A 689 -22.98 -14.01 -38.24
C ASP A 689 -22.88 -12.89 -37.19
N LEU A 690 -23.87 -12.79 -36.30
CA LEU A 690 -23.94 -11.73 -35.30
C LEU A 690 -22.90 -11.85 -34.17
N LEU A 691 -22.69 -13.05 -33.63
CA LEU A 691 -21.87 -13.27 -32.43
C LEU A 691 -20.43 -13.70 -32.73
N ALA A 692 -20.10 -14.15 -33.95
CA ALA A 692 -18.72 -14.46 -34.34
C ALA A 692 -18.15 -13.43 -35.32
N LEU A 693 -18.91 -13.04 -36.35
CA LEU A 693 -18.35 -12.39 -37.54
C LEU A 693 -18.72 -10.91 -37.69
N ASP A 694 -19.71 -10.39 -36.96
CA ASP A 694 -20.16 -9.00 -37.10
C ASP A 694 -19.14 -8.00 -36.52
N PRO A 695 -18.43 -7.19 -37.34
CA PRO A 695 -17.41 -6.28 -36.86
C PRO A 695 -17.98 -5.08 -36.10
N LEU A 696 -19.30 -4.89 -36.07
CA LEU A 696 -19.96 -3.79 -35.36
C LEU A 696 -20.50 -4.22 -33.98
N ASN A 697 -20.57 -5.51 -33.70
CA ASN A 697 -21.09 -6.02 -32.44
C ASN A 697 -19.96 -6.09 -31.40
N PRO A 698 -20.00 -5.33 -30.29
CA PRO A 698 -18.95 -5.31 -29.28
C PRO A 698 -18.77 -6.63 -28.52
N ARG A 699 -19.65 -7.62 -28.76
CA ARG A 699 -19.58 -8.98 -28.23
C ARG A 699 -19.07 -10.00 -29.23
N SER A 700 -18.95 -9.66 -30.51
CA SER A 700 -18.51 -10.63 -31.52
C SER A 700 -17.03 -10.96 -31.38
N ILE A 701 -16.65 -12.17 -31.78
CA ILE A 701 -15.25 -12.63 -31.77
C ILE A 701 -14.39 -11.73 -32.68
N LEU A 702 -14.89 -11.41 -33.88
CA LEU A 702 -14.18 -10.54 -34.83
C LEU A 702 -13.96 -9.14 -34.27
N TYR A 703 -14.97 -8.56 -33.60
CA TYR A 703 -14.80 -7.26 -32.93
C TYR A 703 -13.68 -7.32 -31.87
N GLN A 704 -13.64 -8.38 -31.05
CA GLN A 704 -12.58 -8.50 -30.05
C GLN A 704 -11.20 -8.55 -30.71
N LEU A 705 -11.04 -9.32 -31.79
CA LEU A 705 -9.78 -9.43 -32.52
C LEU A 705 -9.37 -8.11 -33.20
N ASN A 706 -10.33 -7.33 -33.70
CA ASN A 706 -10.08 -5.99 -34.25
C ASN A 706 -9.46 -5.05 -33.20
N GLU A 707 -10.04 -5.04 -32.01
CA GLU A 707 -9.58 -4.21 -30.91
C GLU A 707 -8.25 -4.71 -30.34
N ILE A 708 -8.08 -6.04 -30.15
CA ILE A 708 -6.81 -6.64 -29.70
C ILE A 708 -5.68 -6.27 -30.65
N ARG A 709 -5.91 -6.36 -31.98
CA ARG A 709 -4.93 -5.96 -32.99
C ARG A 709 -4.49 -4.50 -32.80
N THR A 710 -5.47 -3.60 -32.66
CA THR A 710 -5.22 -2.16 -32.47
C THR A 710 -4.41 -1.88 -31.20
N GLU A 711 -4.71 -2.59 -30.12
CA GLU A 711 -4.01 -2.43 -28.84
C GLU A 711 -2.61 -3.04 -28.85
N VAL A 712 -2.43 -4.22 -29.46
CA VAL A 712 -1.13 -4.89 -29.60
C VAL A 712 -0.16 -4.07 -30.44
N GLU A 713 -0.62 -3.43 -31.51
CA GLU A 713 0.20 -2.53 -32.34
C GLU A 713 0.82 -1.38 -31.55
N GLN A 714 0.14 -0.94 -30.48
CA GLN A 714 0.55 0.17 -29.63
C GLN A 714 1.41 -0.25 -28.44
N LEU A 715 1.66 -1.55 -28.25
CA LEU A 715 2.53 -2.04 -27.20
C LEU A 715 4.01 -1.76 -27.53
N PRO A 716 4.87 -1.59 -26.50
CA PRO A 716 6.31 -1.47 -26.73
C PRO A 716 6.85 -2.67 -27.50
N ASN A 717 7.76 -2.43 -28.44
CA ASN A 717 8.35 -3.49 -29.27
C ASN A 717 7.34 -4.29 -30.11
N ALA A 718 6.15 -3.75 -30.41
CA ALA A 718 5.23 -4.34 -31.39
C ALA A 718 5.88 -4.48 -32.78
N PHE A 719 6.77 -3.54 -33.11
CA PHE A 719 7.72 -3.64 -34.21
C PHE A 719 9.15 -3.67 -33.68
N VAL A 720 9.95 -4.62 -34.18
CA VAL A 720 11.39 -4.73 -33.90
C VAL A 720 12.12 -4.64 -35.23
N ASN A 721 12.94 -3.60 -35.40
CA ASN A 721 13.68 -3.32 -36.65
C ASN A 721 12.77 -3.30 -37.90
N GLY A 722 11.57 -2.70 -37.76
CA GLY A 722 10.58 -2.61 -38.84
C GLY A 722 9.78 -3.89 -39.10
N GLN A 723 10.03 -4.98 -38.36
CA GLN A 723 9.29 -6.24 -38.49
C GLN A 723 8.29 -6.42 -37.34
N MET A 724 7.12 -6.99 -37.62
CA MET A 724 6.15 -7.34 -36.58
C MET A 724 6.76 -8.32 -35.58
N SER A 725 6.54 -8.07 -34.28
CA SER A 725 6.89 -9.01 -33.22
C SER A 725 6.14 -10.34 -33.37
N PRO A 726 6.60 -11.43 -32.72
CA PRO A 726 5.88 -12.70 -32.73
C PRO A 726 4.41 -12.55 -32.28
N LEU A 727 4.16 -11.76 -31.22
CA LEU A 727 2.81 -11.48 -30.74
C LEU A 727 1.97 -10.77 -31.79
N TYR A 728 2.51 -9.72 -32.40
CA TYR A 728 1.75 -8.96 -33.38
C TYR A 728 1.46 -9.78 -34.64
N ARG A 729 2.42 -10.59 -35.09
CA ARG A 729 2.22 -11.51 -36.23
C ARG A 729 1.11 -12.52 -35.96
N GLU A 730 1.09 -13.13 -34.78
CA GLU A 730 0.03 -14.09 -34.43
C GLU A 730 -1.34 -13.40 -34.32
N THR A 731 -1.38 -12.21 -33.72
CA THR A 731 -2.60 -11.39 -33.67
C THR A 731 -3.14 -11.09 -35.07
N MET A 732 -2.26 -10.69 -35.99
CA MET A 732 -2.61 -10.43 -37.38
C MET A 732 -3.09 -11.68 -38.12
N ARG A 733 -2.45 -12.85 -37.88
CA ARG A 733 -2.87 -14.13 -38.46
C ARG A 733 -4.30 -14.48 -38.03
N LEU A 734 -4.58 -14.44 -36.73
CA LEU A 734 -5.89 -14.78 -36.16
C LEU A 734 -6.98 -13.86 -36.65
N HIS A 735 -6.75 -12.56 -36.59
CA HIS A 735 -7.67 -11.56 -37.13
C HIS A 735 -7.96 -11.85 -38.61
N SER A 736 -6.92 -12.01 -39.43
CA SER A 736 -7.10 -12.17 -40.88
C SER A 736 -7.81 -13.47 -41.23
N MET A 737 -7.55 -14.55 -40.49
CA MET A 737 -8.24 -15.82 -40.65
C MET A 737 -9.75 -15.69 -40.40
N LEU A 738 -10.16 -15.02 -39.31
CA LEU A 738 -11.58 -14.87 -38.99
C LEU A 738 -12.28 -13.85 -39.89
N ALA A 739 -11.59 -12.76 -40.26
CA ALA A 739 -12.16 -11.67 -41.07
C ALA A 739 -12.62 -12.10 -42.47
N VAL A 740 -12.13 -13.24 -42.97
CA VAL A 740 -12.50 -13.80 -44.29
C VAL A 740 -13.46 -14.99 -44.20
N MET A 741 -13.88 -15.38 -42.99
CA MET A 741 -14.84 -16.47 -42.78
C MET A 741 -16.26 -16.03 -43.12
N THR A 742 -17.09 -17.02 -43.44
CA THR A 742 -18.54 -16.85 -43.64
C THR A 742 -19.30 -17.67 -42.59
N PRO A 743 -20.56 -17.35 -42.27
CA PRO A 743 -21.33 -18.11 -41.28
C PRO A 743 -21.40 -19.62 -41.60
N GLU A 744 -21.44 -19.99 -42.88
CA GLU A 744 -21.48 -21.37 -43.35
C GLU A 744 -20.22 -22.16 -43.00
N THR A 745 -19.05 -21.48 -43.04
CA THR A 745 -17.74 -22.09 -42.78
C THR A 745 -17.40 -22.21 -41.30
N MET A 746 -18.16 -21.56 -40.42
CA MET A 746 -17.95 -21.63 -38.98
C MET A 746 -18.55 -22.92 -38.41
N THR A 747 -17.70 -23.93 -38.18
CA THR A 747 -18.07 -25.21 -37.57
C THR A 747 -17.59 -25.30 -36.13
N ALA A 748 -18.01 -26.35 -35.40
CA ALA A 748 -17.54 -26.63 -34.05
C ALA A 748 -16.00 -26.79 -33.99
N GLU A 749 -15.39 -27.39 -35.01
CA GLU A 749 -13.93 -27.52 -35.13
C GLU A 749 -13.24 -26.16 -35.28
N ILE A 750 -13.85 -25.22 -36.01
CA ILE A 750 -13.31 -23.85 -36.16
C ILE A 750 -13.37 -23.11 -34.84
N TYR A 751 -14.49 -23.20 -34.10
CA TYR A 751 -14.57 -22.62 -32.75
C TYR A 751 -13.55 -23.24 -31.81
N SER A 752 -13.39 -24.56 -31.84
CA SER A 752 -12.40 -25.25 -31.00
C SER A 752 -10.95 -24.89 -31.39
N GLY A 753 -10.70 -24.63 -32.68
CA GLY A 753 -9.43 -24.11 -33.19
C GLY A 753 -9.16 -22.68 -32.71
N LEU A 754 -10.15 -21.79 -32.83
CA LEU A 754 -10.08 -20.40 -32.38
C LEU A 754 -9.84 -20.31 -30.87
N GLU A 755 -10.44 -21.19 -30.07
CA GLU A 755 -10.22 -21.24 -28.63
C GLU A 755 -8.74 -21.50 -28.32
N ARG A 756 -8.17 -22.57 -28.86
CA ARG A 756 -6.74 -22.92 -28.68
C ARG A 756 -5.82 -21.80 -29.17
N ASP A 757 -6.20 -21.15 -30.26
CA ASP A 757 -5.46 -20.06 -30.88
C ASP A 757 -5.47 -18.78 -30.01
N LEU A 758 -6.60 -18.44 -29.39
CA LEU A 758 -6.73 -17.34 -28.43
C LEU A 758 -5.98 -17.63 -27.12
N GLU A 759 -6.00 -18.87 -26.64
CA GLU A 759 -5.18 -19.31 -25.50
C GLU A 759 -3.69 -19.16 -25.79
N LYS A 760 -3.24 -19.61 -26.96
CA LYS A 760 -1.87 -19.42 -27.44
C LYS A 760 -1.49 -17.94 -27.55
N LEU A 761 -2.42 -17.09 -27.98
CA LEU A 761 -2.19 -15.64 -28.03
C LEU A 761 -1.97 -15.06 -26.63
N SER A 762 -2.75 -15.50 -25.64
CA SER A 762 -2.56 -15.14 -24.24
C SER A 762 -1.18 -15.56 -23.73
N ASP A 763 -0.78 -16.81 -23.98
CA ASP A 763 0.53 -17.32 -23.56
C ASP A 763 1.69 -16.53 -24.20
N LEU A 764 1.53 -16.17 -25.47
CA LEU A 764 2.53 -15.38 -26.19
C LEU A 764 2.65 -13.96 -25.63
N LEU A 765 1.54 -13.33 -25.24
CA LEU A 765 1.53 -12.03 -24.58
C LEU A 765 2.24 -12.11 -23.22
N ALA A 766 1.91 -13.13 -22.41
CA ALA A 766 2.51 -13.35 -21.11
C ALA A 766 4.04 -13.51 -21.20
N ARG A 767 4.51 -14.42 -22.07
CA ARG A 767 5.94 -14.65 -22.30
C ARG A 767 6.67 -13.43 -22.86
N THR A 768 5.98 -12.56 -23.60
CA THR A 768 6.62 -11.39 -24.22
C THR A 768 6.81 -10.25 -23.22
N TYR A 769 5.86 -10.04 -22.30
CA TYR A 769 5.80 -8.81 -21.50
C TYR A 769 5.77 -9.01 -19.98
N LEU A 770 5.24 -10.13 -19.50
CA LEU A 770 4.87 -10.31 -18.10
C LEU A 770 5.93 -11.07 -17.30
N GLY A 771 6.69 -11.95 -17.98
CA GLY A 771 7.75 -12.76 -17.38
C GLY A 771 7.50 -14.23 -17.67
#